data_AF-A0A135LIS5-F1
#
_entry.id   AF-A0A135LIS5-F1
#
_cell.length_a   1.000
_cell.length_b   1.000
_cell.length_c   1.000
_cell.angle_alpha   90.00
_cell.angle_beta   90.00
_cell.angle_gamma   90.00
#
_symmetry.space_group_name_H-M   'P 1'
#
loop_
_entity.id
_entity.type
_entity.pdbx_description
1 polymer ?
#
loop_
_entity_poly.entity_id
_entity_poly.type
_entity_poly.pdbx_seq_one_letter_code
_entity_poly.pdbx_strand_id
1 'polypeptide(L)'
;MQGSSQGDFSLPGPNMHSSTSAQRKPSGPSQRRSSVRLPRPDRSGHDTARQFDHYTGQQNGAQENSQHHAATTAPVHLAQEKWWHVHFFRGMINDVKRRAPYYWSDWTDAWDYRVVPATVYMYFANILPALAFSLDMFEKTSQSYGVNEVLLASVLGAIVFSLFAAQPLVIVGVTGPITVFNYTVYDIMAPRGTPYLAFMCWIGIWSLIMHWILAITNSCNALTYVTRFSCDIFGFYVACVYIQKGIQVLTRQWGSVGETSAYLSIMVALLVLMCAWICGELGNSNLFKRPIRKFLEDYGTPLTIIFFTGFVYIGQMKDVDVATLPTSKAFFPTTDRSWLVHFWDISVGDIFLAIPFALLLTILFYFDHNVSSLIAQGTEFPLRKPAGFHWDIWLLGLTTFVAGILGIPFPNGLIPQAPFHTAALCVTRQVADEDDTNKGKAIRVTDHVVEQRASNFAQGLLTLGTMTGPLLIVLHLIPQGVMAGLFFVMGVQALQGNGITQKLIFLAEDKKFTSASNPLKRIERRAAVWAFVALELFGFGATFAITQTIAAIGFPVIIILLIPVRSFLLPKWFTREELAALDGPTASPFTMESVSGARGLENYDEALASGAREEYSNGGEGVLRSRNSASPESAVEDNDLERGELYELASRVSRRRSTASRAD
;
A
#
# COMPACT_ATOMS: atom_id res chain seq x y z
N MET A 1 47.73 -36.09 13.30
CA MET A 1 46.74 -37.03 12.74
C MET A 1 46.09 -36.27 11.59
N GLN A 2 46.38 -36.49 10.30
CA GLN A 2 46.35 -37.75 9.51
C GLN A 2 44.98 -38.42 9.59
N GLY A 3 44.26 -38.68 8.48
CA GLY A 3 44.52 -38.42 7.04
C GLY A 3 43.22 -38.67 6.23
N SER A 4 43.18 -39.03 4.94
CA SER A 4 44.04 -38.80 3.75
C SER A 4 43.57 -39.69 2.57
N SER A 5 42.88 -39.14 1.56
CA SER A 5 42.67 -39.69 0.18
C SER A 5 41.87 -38.63 -0.61
N GLN A 6 42.32 -38.01 -1.71
CA GLN A 6 42.67 -38.53 -3.06
C GLN A 6 41.49 -39.14 -3.84
N GLY A 7 41.29 -38.67 -5.08
CA GLY A 7 40.22 -39.11 -5.98
C GLY A 7 39.96 -38.24 -7.24
N ASP A 8 40.98 -37.63 -7.85
CA ASP A 8 40.82 -36.93 -9.15
C ASP A 8 40.66 -37.91 -10.32
N PHE A 9 39.78 -37.60 -11.28
CA PHE A 9 39.96 -38.00 -12.69
C PHE A 9 39.14 -37.13 -13.66
N SER A 10 39.69 -36.82 -14.83
CA SER A 10 39.03 -36.06 -15.91
C SER A 10 39.67 -36.34 -17.28
N LEU A 11 39.09 -35.78 -18.37
CA LEU A 11 39.54 -35.87 -19.78
C LEU A 11 39.33 -37.25 -20.48
N PRO A 12 39.36 -37.32 -21.83
CA PRO A 12 38.88 -36.37 -22.84
C PRO A 12 37.99 -37.02 -23.92
N GLY A 13 37.44 -36.22 -24.85
CA GLY A 13 36.91 -36.71 -26.14
C GLY A 13 37.91 -36.49 -27.30
N PRO A 14 37.63 -36.98 -28.52
CA PRO A 14 38.35 -36.52 -29.71
C PRO A 14 37.45 -36.16 -30.92
N ASN A 15 38.09 -35.50 -31.90
CA ASN A 15 37.68 -35.25 -33.30
C ASN A 15 36.62 -34.16 -33.59
N MET A 16 36.80 -33.27 -34.59
CA MET A 16 38.00 -32.96 -35.39
C MET A 16 37.88 -31.55 -36.04
N HIS A 17 39.05 -30.96 -36.38
CA HIS A 17 39.38 -29.77 -37.20
C HIS A 17 38.28 -28.87 -37.80
N SER A 18 38.30 -27.53 -37.76
CA SER A 18 39.32 -26.45 -37.67
C SER A 18 39.77 -25.79 -39.01
N SER A 19 39.40 -24.50 -39.12
CA SER A 19 40.20 -23.33 -39.54
C SER A 19 40.50 -22.96 -41.02
N THR A 20 40.86 -21.67 -41.15
CA THR A 20 41.80 -21.03 -42.11
C THR A 20 41.35 -20.62 -43.53
N SER A 21 41.08 -19.30 -43.66
CA SER A 21 41.71 -18.32 -44.58
C SER A 21 41.93 -18.60 -46.08
N ALA A 22 41.67 -17.61 -46.95
CA ALA A 22 42.63 -17.03 -47.93
C ALA A 22 41.96 -16.09 -48.96
N GLN A 23 42.77 -15.37 -49.75
CA GLN A 23 42.38 -14.36 -50.75
C GLN A 23 42.32 -14.91 -52.20
N ARG A 24 41.84 -14.05 -53.13
CA ARG A 24 42.08 -14.01 -54.60
C ARG A 24 41.29 -14.97 -55.53
N LYS A 25 40.43 -14.35 -56.37
CA LYS A 25 40.50 -14.21 -57.87
C LYS A 25 41.50 -15.11 -58.66
N PRO A 26 41.27 -15.41 -59.98
CA PRO A 26 40.23 -14.91 -60.91
C PRO A 26 39.65 -15.93 -61.96
N SER A 27 38.90 -15.39 -62.95
CA SER A 27 38.73 -15.83 -64.37
C SER A 27 37.77 -16.98 -64.77
N GLY A 28 37.08 -16.78 -65.91
CA GLY A 28 36.18 -17.73 -66.61
C GLY A 28 36.85 -18.47 -67.78
N PRO A 29 36.21 -18.70 -68.96
CA PRO A 29 35.45 -17.67 -69.72
C PRO A 29 34.26 -18.16 -70.61
N SER A 30 33.82 -17.25 -71.53
CA SER A 30 33.02 -17.46 -72.77
C SER A 30 31.47 -17.41 -72.64
N GLN A 31 30.64 -17.22 -73.68
CA GLN A 31 30.87 -17.07 -75.14
C GLN A 31 29.68 -16.32 -75.86
N ARG A 32 29.95 -15.69 -77.03
CA ARG A 32 28.98 -15.23 -78.09
C ARG A 32 27.99 -14.07 -77.77
N ARG A 33 27.48 -13.25 -78.73
CA ARG A 33 27.95 -12.75 -80.06
C ARG A 33 26.95 -11.65 -80.60
N SER A 34 27.42 -10.60 -81.31
CA SER A 34 26.69 -9.66 -82.25
C SER A 34 25.50 -8.81 -81.69
N SER A 35 25.37 -7.46 -81.80
CA SER A 35 25.54 -6.40 -82.86
C SER A 35 24.27 -6.18 -83.75
N VAL A 36 23.67 -4.99 -83.98
CA VAL A 36 24.14 -3.82 -84.80
C VAL A 36 23.19 -2.56 -84.73
N ARG A 37 23.77 -1.32 -84.80
CA ARG A 37 23.34 0.04 -85.29
C ARG A 37 21.90 0.68 -85.25
N LEU A 38 21.94 2.02 -85.19
CA LEU A 38 20.95 3.13 -85.45
C LEU A 38 20.82 3.47 -86.98
N PRO A 39 19.86 4.32 -87.52
CA PRO A 39 19.55 5.72 -87.13
C PRO A 39 18.12 6.33 -87.40
N ARG A 40 18.01 7.68 -87.27
CA ARG A 40 16.89 8.67 -87.44
C ARG A 40 16.60 9.07 -88.93
N PRO A 41 15.67 10.02 -89.33
CA PRO A 41 14.87 11.08 -88.61
C PRO A 41 13.34 11.06 -88.98
N ASP A 42 12.44 12.09 -88.96
CA ASP A 42 12.39 13.56 -88.63
C ASP A 42 10.93 14.04 -88.29
N ARG A 43 10.74 15.27 -87.75
CA ARG A 43 9.50 16.16 -87.71
C ARG A 43 8.18 15.65 -87.06
N SER A 44 7.22 16.48 -86.57
CA SER A 44 7.18 17.89 -86.06
C SER A 44 5.74 18.29 -85.56
N GLY A 45 5.56 19.12 -84.50
CA GLY A 45 4.35 19.99 -84.34
C GLY A 45 3.69 20.21 -82.95
N HIS A 46 3.78 21.46 -82.44
CA HIS A 46 2.85 22.31 -81.63
C HIS A 46 1.78 21.80 -80.60
N ASP A 47 1.93 22.31 -79.35
CA ASP A 47 1.05 23.21 -78.55
C ASP A 47 -0.34 22.88 -77.87
N THR A 48 -0.45 23.44 -76.64
CA THR A 48 -1.59 24.15 -75.96
C THR A 48 -2.68 23.48 -75.09
N ALA A 49 -3.15 24.31 -74.12
CA ALA A 49 -4.31 24.25 -73.20
C ALA A 49 -4.29 23.19 -72.04
N ARG A 50 -4.77 23.41 -70.79
CA ARG A 50 -5.72 24.32 -70.06
C ARG A 50 -7.18 23.86 -69.89
N GLN A 51 -7.72 24.16 -68.70
CA GLN A 51 -9.13 24.00 -68.23
C GLN A 51 -9.64 22.53 -68.14
N PHE A 52 -10.72 22.15 -67.43
CA PHE A 52 -11.41 22.52 -66.15
C PHE A 52 -12.79 21.80 -66.23
N ASP A 53 -13.34 21.25 -65.13
CA ASP A 53 -14.72 20.72 -64.96
C ASP A 53 -15.25 19.67 -66.00
N HIS A 54 -16.17 18.75 -65.74
CA HIS A 54 -17.38 18.78 -64.91
C HIS A 54 -17.92 17.34 -64.66
N TYR A 55 -18.98 17.20 -63.84
CA TYR A 55 -19.64 15.94 -63.45
C TYR A 55 -20.55 15.28 -64.53
N THR A 56 -20.94 14.01 -64.25
CA THR A 56 -22.00 13.15 -64.86
C THR A 56 -21.63 12.35 -66.13
N GLY A 57 -22.08 11.09 -66.31
CA GLY A 57 -22.77 10.20 -65.37
C GLY A 57 -23.21 8.82 -65.94
N GLN A 58 -23.70 7.94 -65.03
CA GLN A 58 -24.43 6.66 -65.23
C GLN A 58 -23.72 5.40 -65.80
N GLN A 59 -23.82 4.31 -65.00
CA GLN A 59 -24.22 2.92 -65.37
C GLN A 59 -23.32 2.10 -66.33
N ASN A 60 -22.98 0.82 -66.08
CA ASN A 60 -23.51 -0.22 -65.19
C ASN A 60 -22.40 -1.26 -64.86
N GLY A 61 -22.65 -2.19 -63.93
CA GLY A 61 -22.03 -3.52 -63.96
C GLY A 61 -21.29 -3.96 -62.69
N ALA A 62 -21.83 -4.97 -62.04
CA ALA A 62 -21.33 -5.62 -60.83
C ALA A 62 -19.83 -6.00 -60.81
N GLN A 63 -19.15 -5.70 -59.70
CA GLN A 63 -18.57 -6.72 -58.82
C GLN A 63 -18.16 -6.11 -57.47
N GLU A 64 -18.68 -6.66 -56.37
CA GLU A 64 -18.18 -6.35 -55.03
C GLU A 64 -16.86 -7.10 -54.81
N ASN A 65 -15.85 -6.42 -54.26
CA ASN A 65 -14.65 -7.07 -53.75
C ASN A 65 -14.12 -6.32 -52.53
N SER A 66 -14.89 -6.40 -51.45
CA SER A 66 -14.64 -5.71 -50.17
C SER A 66 -13.37 -6.24 -49.50
N GLN A 67 -12.22 -5.63 -49.81
CA GLN A 67 -10.98 -5.91 -49.09
C GLN A 67 -11.09 -5.42 -47.65
N HIS A 68 -11.43 -6.33 -46.74
CA HIS A 68 -11.27 -6.11 -45.31
C HIS A 68 -9.80 -5.79 -45.02
N HIS A 69 -9.52 -4.57 -44.55
CA HIS A 69 -8.29 -4.27 -43.85
C HIS A 69 -8.29 -5.02 -42.51
N ALA A 70 -7.78 -6.26 -42.54
CA ALA A 70 -7.47 -7.02 -41.34
C ALA A 70 -6.34 -6.32 -40.59
N ALA A 71 -6.70 -5.41 -39.69
CA ALA A 71 -5.77 -4.82 -38.74
C ALA A 71 -5.29 -5.95 -37.80
N THR A 72 -4.12 -6.51 -38.09
CA THR A 72 -3.56 -7.62 -37.32
C THR A 72 -3.13 -7.15 -35.94
N THR A 73 -4.07 -7.20 -34.99
CA THR A 73 -3.81 -7.10 -33.55
C THR A 73 -3.00 -8.30 -33.10
N ALA A 74 -1.69 -8.24 -33.33
CA ALA A 74 -0.74 -9.18 -32.78
C ALA A 74 -0.88 -9.16 -31.24
N PRO A 75 -1.15 -10.31 -30.59
CA PRO A 75 -1.27 -10.34 -29.14
C PRO A 75 0.08 -9.96 -28.54
N VAL A 76 0.09 -8.91 -27.71
CA VAL A 76 1.29 -8.51 -26.97
C VAL A 76 1.51 -9.53 -25.86
N HIS A 77 2.14 -10.64 -26.22
CA HIS A 77 2.79 -11.52 -25.25
C HIS A 77 3.88 -10.69 -24.54
N LEU A 78 3.52 -10.12 -23.41
CA LEU A 78 4.48 -9.68 -22.40
C LEU A 78 5.34 -10.90 -22.05
N ALA A 79 6.56 -10.91 -22.60
CA ALA A 79 7.48 -12.01 -22.40
C ALA A 79 7.74 -12.13 -20.89
N GLN A 80 7.32 -13.25 -20.30
CA GLN A 80 7.33 -13.46 -18.86
C GLN A 80 8.80 -13.56 -18.40
N GLU A 81 9.39 -12.41 -18.02
CA GLU A 81 10.81 -12.32 -17.71
C GLU A 81 11.14 -13.27 -16.55
N LYS A 82 12.08 -14.20 -16.81
CA LYS A 82 12.44 -15.24 -15.84
C LYS A 82 13.00 -14.56 -14.59
N TRP A 83 12.52 -14.97 -13.42
CA TRP A 83 12.79 -14.36 -12.10
C TRP A 83 14.27 -14.20 -11.70
N TRP A 84 15.20 -14.77 -12.47
CA TRP A 84 16.65 -14.62 -12.33
C TRP A 84 17.23 -13.40 -13.06
N HIS A 85 16.52 -12.79 -14.02
CA HIS A 85 17.00 -11.61 -14.76
C HIS A 85 16.79 -10.31 -13.97
N VAL A 86 17.59 -10.15 -12.91
CA VAL A 86 17.61 -8.94 -12.09
C VAL A 86 18.24 -7.79 -12.89
N HIS A 87 17.41 -7.04 -13.61
CA HIS A 87 17.81 -5.80 -14.26
C HIS A 87 17.96 -4.67 -13.22
N PHE A 88 19.17 -4.51 -12.68
CA PHE A 88 19.48 -3.53 -11.64
C PHE A 88 18.98 -2.12 -11.99
N PHE A 89 18.46 -1.40 -10.99
CA PHE A 89 17.88 -0.04 -11.07
C PHE A 89 16.65 0.13 -11.98
N ARG A 90 16.24 -0.85 -12.81
CA ARG A 90 15.13 -0.73 -13.78
C ARG A 90 13.81 -0.36 -13.11
N GLY A 91 13.50 -0.92 -11.94
CA GLY A 91 12.32 -0.57 -11.13
C GLY A 91 12.35 0.88 -10.66
N MET A 92 13.42 1.29 -9.95
CA MET A 92 13.58 2.67 -9.46
C MET A 92 13.48 3.73 -10.57
N ILE A 93 14.12 3.48 -11.71
CA ILE A 93 14.09 4.40 -12.86
C ILE A 93 12.68 4.48 -13.46
N ASN A 94 11.96 3.36 -13.56
CA ASN A 94 10.58 3.34 -14.04
C ASN A 94 9.63 4.06 -13.09
N ASP A 95 9.74 3.84 -11.78
CA ASP A 95 8.91 4.49 -10.75
C ASP A 95 9.07 6.02 -10.80
N VAL A 96 10.33 6.51 -10.80
CA VAL A 96 10.63 7.95 -10.91
C VAL A 96 10.14 8.51 -12.25
N LYS A 97 10.38 7.81 -13.38
CA LYS A 97 9.92 8.26 -14.71
C LYS A 97 8.39 8.33 -14.81
N ARG A 98 7.67 7.42 -14.15
CA ARG A 98 6.20 7.40 -14.10
C ARG A 98 5.64 8.52 -13.22
N ARG A 99 6.24 8.82 -12.06
CA ARG A 99 5.70 9.83 -11.13
C ARG A 99 6.16 11.27 -11.40
N ALA A 100 7.38 11.48 -11.91
CA ALA A 100 7.96 12.82 -12.08
C ALA A 100 7.07 13.86 -12.81
N PRO A 101 6.30 13.53 -13.87
CA PRO A 101 5.39 14.49 -14.51
C PRO A 101 4.30 15.03 -13.57
N TYR A 102 3.84 14.22 -12.61
CA TYR A 102 2.77 14.56 -11.68
C TYR A 102 3.25 15.34 -10.44
N TYR A 103 4.56 15.56 -10.28
CA TYR A 103 5.10 16.19 -9.07
C TYR A 103 4.52 17.59 -8.82
N TRP A 104 4.33 18.38 -9.88
CA TRP A 104 3.75 19.73 -9.77
C TRP A 104 2.22 19.70 -9.63
N SER A 105 1.52 18.70 -10.21
CA SER A 105 0.08 18.56 -9.99
C SER A 105 -0.25 18.09 -8.59
N ASP A 106 0.58 17.25 -7.96
CA ASP A 106 0.49 16.89 -6.54
C ASP A 106 0.48 18.13 -5.58
N TRP A 107 0.85 19.33 -6.06
CA TRP A 107 0.74 20.61 -5.34
C TRP A 107 -0.40 21.53 -5.81
N THR A 108 -0.82 21.50 -7.09
CA THR A 108 -2.01 22.26 -7.54
C THR A 108 -3.30 21.59 -7.06
N ASP A 109 -3.33 20.26 -7.11
CA ASP A 109 -4.47 19.43 -6.70
C ASP A 109 -4.69 19.50 -5.17
N ALA A 110 -3.72 20.05 -4.43
CA ALA A 110 -3.84 20.34 -3.01
C ALA A 110 -4.80 21.51 -2.68
N TRP A 111 -5.21 22.31 -3.67
CA TRP A 111 -6.11 23.45 -3.46
C TRP A 111 -7.60 23.04 -3.46
N ASP A 112 -7.92 21.96 -2.75
CA ASP A 112 -9.30 21.50 -2.51
C ASP A 112 -9.70 21.66 -1.04
N TYR A 113 -10.98 21.97 -0.81
CA TYR A 113 -11.55 22.24 0.52
C TYR A 113 -11.44 21.06 1.51
N ARG A 114 -11.18 19.84 1.02
CA ARG A 114 -11.01 18.60 1.82
C ARG A 114 -9.62 18.47 2.42
N VAL A 115 -8.61 19.09 1.79
CA VAL A 115 -7.20 18.94 2.21
C VAL A 115 -6.99 19.52 3.60
N VAL A 116 -7.67 20.62 3.96
CA VAL A 116 -7.59 21.21 5.31
C VAL A 116 -8.21 20.28 6.38
N PRO A 117 -9.48 19.81 6.28
CA PRO A 117 -10.02 18.79 7.19
C PRO A 117 -9.16 17.52 7.26
N ALA A 118 -8.71 16.98 6.13
CA ALA A 118 -7.86 15.79 6.10
C ALA A 118 -6.52 16.02 6.83
N THR A 119 -5.92 17.21 6.69
CA THR A 119 -4.68 17.57 7.40
C THR A 119 -4.87 17.59 8.91
N VAL A 120 -5.94 18.24 9.41
CA VAL A 120 -6.18 18.34 10.87
C VAL A 120 -6.56 16.97 11.44
N TYR A 121 -7.39 16.21 10.73
CA TYR A 121 -7.74 14.83 11.09
C TYR A 121 -6.50 13.93 11.18
N MET A 122 -5.66 13.90 10.13
CA MET A 122 -4.47 13.05 10.13
C MET A 122 -3.40 13.51 11.13
N TYR A 123 -3.24 14.81 11.35
CA TYR A 123 -2.38 15.33 12.44
C TYR A 123 -2.77 14.69 13.80
N PHE A 124 -4.05 14.69 14.16
CA PHE A 124 -4.49 14.04 15.40
C PHE A 124 -4.36 12.51 15.34
N ALA A 125 -4.74 11.87 14.22
CA ALA A 125 -4.67 10.42 14.04
C ALA A 125 -3.23 9.86 14.03
N ASN A 126 -2.22 10.72 13.85
CA ASN A 126 -0.80 10.35 13.88
C ASN A 126 -0.10 10.76 15.18
N ILE A 127 -0.39 11.93 15.75
CA ILE A 127 0.25 12.34 17.01
C ILE A 127 -0.24 11.51 18.20
N LEU A 128 -1.54 11.20 18.28
CA LEU A 128 -2.11 10.49 19.42
C LEU A 128 -1.49 9.08 19.59
N PRO A 129 -1.38 8.23 18.55
CA PRO A 129 -0.74 6.92 18.68
C PRO A 129 0.78 7.03 18.89
N ALA A 130 1.43 8.02 18.27
CA ALA A 130 2.85 8.25 18.46
C ALA A 130 3.18 8.58 19.93
N LEU A 131 2.38 9.44 20.58
CA LEU A 131 2.50 9.71 22.02
C LEU A 131 2.27 8.44 22.86
N ALA A 132 1.28 7.61 22.50
CA ALA A 132 0.99 6.36 23.20
C ALA A 132 2.16 5.37 23.14
N PHE A 133 2.78 5.22 21.96
CA PHE A 133 3.99 4.40 21.78
C PHE A 133 5.25 5.02 22.42
N SER A 134 5.35 6.35 22.47
CA SER A 134 6.48 7.03 23.13
C SER A 134 6.54 6.74 24.63
N LEU A 135 5.38 6.61 25.29
CA LEU A 135 5.28 6.26 26.70
C LEU A 135 5.80 4.83 26.97
N ASP A 136 5.21 3.83 26.30
CA ASP A 136 5.63 2.42 26.44
C ASP A 136 7.13 2.23 26.16
N MET A 137 7.65 2.91 25.13
CA MET A 137 9.07 2.88 24.78
C MET A 137 9.97 3.60 25.79
N PHE A 138 9.57 4.76 26.30
CA PHE A 138 10.33 5.53 27.30
C PHE A 138 10.55 4.70 28.57
N GLU A 139 9.51 4.04 29.04
CA GLU A 139 9.56 3.25 30.28
C GLU A 139 10.26 1.90 30.08
N LYS A 140 10.25 1.36 28.85
CA LYS A 140 10.95 0.11 28.49
C LYS A 140 12.41 0.28 28.10
N THR A 141 12.82 1.43 27.57
CA THR A 141 14.21 1.68 27.12
C THR A 141 15.02 2.52 28.11
N SER A 142 14.68 2.45 29.41
CA SER A 142 15.28 3.25 30.49
C SER A 142 15.42 4.75 30.15
N GLN A 143 14.36 5.35 29.60
CA GLN A 143 14.31 6.77 29.21
C GLN A 143 15.21 7.16 28.01
N SER A 144 15.73 6.19 27.24
CA SER A 144 16.60 6.44 26.05
C SER A 144 15.88 7.11 24.87
N TYR A 145 14.57 6.85 24.72
CA TYR A 145 13.68 7.51 23.77
C TYR A 145 12.46 8.07 24.51
N GLY A 146 12.19 9.36 24.38
CA GLY A 146 10.98 9.99 24.94
C GLY A 146 10.05 10.56 23.88
N VAL A 147 9.17 11.46 24.32
CA VAL A 147 8.19 12.16 23.48
C VAL A 147 8.89 12.91 22.33
N ASN A 148 9.96 13.65 22.62
CA ASN A 148 10.66 14.47 21.62
C ASN A 148 11.29 13.64 20.50
N GLU A 149 11.91 12.50 20.83
CA GLU A 149 12.48 11.59 19.84
C GLU A 149 11.41 10.98 18.91
N VAL A 150 10.24 10.62 19.45
CA VAL A 150 9.13 10.05 18.66
C VAL A 150 8.41 11.09 17.80
N LEU A 151 8.23 12.31 18.31
CA LEU A 151 7.71 13.43 17.52
C LEU A 151 8.69 13.75 16.38
N LEU A 152 9.99 13.86 16.65
CA LEU A 152 11.00 14.15 15.62
C LEU A 152 11.09 13.04 14.57
N ALA A 153 10.99 11.77 14.95
CA ALA A 153 10.92 10.65 14.00
C ALA A 153 9.69 10.76 13.09
N SER A 154 8.53 11.11 13.64
CA SER A 154 7.29 11.29 12.88
C SER A 154 7.35 12.51 11.95
N VAL A 155 7.97 13.61 12.38
CA VAL A 155 8.25 14.79 11.55
C VAL A 155 9.20 14.44 10.39
N LEU A 156 10.29 13.71 10.67
CA LEU A 156 11.24 13.26 9.65
C LEU A 156 10.56 12.39 8.59
N GLY A 157 9.74 11.42 9.02
CA GLY A 157 8.94 10.58 8.13
C GLY A 157 7.99 11.40 7.26
N ALA A 158 7.13 12.22 7.86
CA ALA A 158 6.13 13.01 7.16
C ALA A 158 6.74 14.02 6.16
N ILE A 159 7.78 14.76 6.55
CA ILE A 159 8.42 15.76 5.67
C ILE A 159 9.19 15.08 4.53
N VAL A 160 9.97 14.03 4.80
CA VAL A 160 10.77 13.39 3.74
C VAL A 160 9.87 12.63 2.75
N PHE A 161 8.85 11.91 3.20
CA PHE A 161 7.95 11.20 2.28
C PHE A 161 7.02 12.13 1.51
N SER A 162 6.47 13.19 2.12
CA SER A 162 5.66 14.16 1.36
C SER A 162 6.45 14.87 0.25
N LEU A 163 7.71 15.24 0.51
CA LEU A 163 8.57 15.90 -0.47
C LEU A 163 9.16 14.95 -1.52
N PHE A 164 9.59 13.73 -1.14
CA PHE A 164 10.41 12.89 -2.02
C PHE A 164 9.82 11.53 -2.38
N ALA A 165 8.74 11.05 -1.77
CA ALA A 165 8.16 9.75 -2.12
C ALA A 165 7.43 9.78 -3.48
N ALA A 166 7.41 8.62 -4.14
CA ALA A 166 6.56 8.32 -5.28
C ALA A 166 5.09 8.30 -4.86
N GLN A 167 4.74 7.71 -3.71
CA GLN A 167 3.37 7.72 -3.19
C GLN A 167 3.22 8.54 -1.88
N PRO A 168 2.97 9.87 -1.97
CA PRO A 168 2.88 10.76 -0.80
C PRO A 168 1.64 10.56 0.07
N LEU A 169 0.68 9.72 -0.36
CA LEU A 169 -0.46 9.31 0.46
C LEU A 169 -0.06 8.40 1.63
N VAL A 170 1.07 7.69 1.53
CA VAL A 170 1.59 6.85 2.61
C VAL A 170 2.11 7.73 3.74
N ILE A 171 1.61 7.49 4.94
CA ILE A 171 2.05 8.19 6.15
C ILE A 171 3.08 7.32 6.88
N VAL A 172 4.16 7.96 7.34
CA VAL A 172 5.33 7.31 7.92
C VAL A 172 5.57 7.87 9.32
N GLY A 173 5.71 6.99 10.33
CA GLY A 173 5.83 7.35 11.74
C GLY A 173 6.21 6.15 12.62
N VAL A 174 6.05 6.27 13.95
CA VAL A 174 6.42 5.20 14.88
C VAL A 174 5.26 4.22 15.10
N THR A 175 5.51 2.91 14.95
CA THR A 175 4.53 1.83 15.08
C THR A 175 4.78 0.95 16.32
N GLY A 176 3.78 0.18 16.74
CA GLY A 176 3.94 -0.86 17.77
C GLY A 176 5.03 -1.89 17.43
N PRO A 177 5.05 -2.47 16.22
CA PRO A 177 6.14 -3.30 15.71
C PRO A 177 7.57 -2.75 15.95
N ILE A 178 7.84 -1.48 15.64
CA ILE A 178 9.17 -0.88 15.90
C ILE A 178 9.40 -0.62 17.40
N THR A 179 8.37 -0.28 18.18
CA THR A 179 8.48 -0.17 19.64
C THR A 179 8.87 -1.51 20.28
N VAL A 180 8.27 -2.62 19.85
CA VAL A 180 8.61 -3.98 20.30
C VAL A 180 10.05 -4.33 19.94
N PHE A 181 10.49 -4.01 18.72
CA PHE A 181 11.88 -4.19 18.30
C PHE A 181 12.84 -3.39 19.19
N ASN A 182 12.59 -2.09 19.38
CA ASN A 182 13.47 -1.18 20.13
C ASN A 182 13.71 -1.66 21.58
N TYR A 183 12.67 -2.00 22.34
CA TYR A 183 12.89 -2.51 23.71
C TYR A 183 13.47 -3.93 23.73
N THR A 184 13.19 -4.77 22.74
CA THR A 184 13.83 -6.10 22.66
C THR A 184 15.34 -5.97 22.37
N VAL A 185 15.77 -4.99 21.56
CA VAL A 185 17.18 -4.65 21.40
C VAL A 185 17.78 -4.14 22.72
N TYR A 186 17.07 -3.24 23.41
CA TYR A 186 17.50 -2.70 24.71
C TYR A 186 17.73 -3.82 25.74
N ASP A 187 16.76 -4.72 25.93
CA ASP A 187 16.82 -5.83 26.88
C ASP A 187 17.98 -6.81 26.60
N ILE A 188 18.38 -6.99 25.33
CA ILE A 188 19.48 -7.89 24.93
C ILE A 188 20.85 -7.18 24.99
N MET A 189 20.91 -5.85 24.83
CA MET A 189 22.16 -5.06 24.80
C MET A 189 22.54 -4.47 26.17
N ALA A 190 21.58 -4.01 26.97
CA ALA A 190 21.87 -3.39 28.27
C ALA A 190 22.71 -4.29 29.22
N PRO A 191 22.48 -5.63 29.30
CA PRO A 191 23.33 -6.51 30.10
C PRO A 191 24.78 -6.68 29.60
N ARG A 192 25.10 -6.23 28.38
CA ARG A 192 26.48 -6.23 27.83
C ARG A 192 27.25 -4.95 28.13
N GLY A 193 26.56 -3.86 28.50
CA GLY A 193 27.17 -2.53 28.63
C GLY A 193 27.48 -1.82 27.30
N THR A 194 27.14 -2.41 26.15
CA THR A 194 27.27 -1.78 24.83
C THR A 194 26.37 -0.52 24.76
N PRO A 195 26.86 0.64 24.29
CA PRO A 195 26.04 1.85 24.20
C PRO A 195 24.85 1.68 23.24
N TYR A 196 23.64 1.55 23.80
CA TYR A 196 22.40 1.23 23.08
C TYR A 196 22.16 2.11 21.84
N LEU A 197 22.30 3.43 21.97
CA LEU A 197 22.07 4.38 20.87
C LEU A 197 23.11 4.23 19.74
N ALA A 198 24.37 3.90 20.05
CA ALA A 198 25.39 3.65 19.04
C ALA A 198 25.13 2.32 18.31
N PHE A 199 24.72 1.27 19.04
CA PHE A 199 24.30 0.00 18.46
C PHE A 199 23.07 0.17 17.53
N MET A 200 22.08 0.96 17.96
CA MET A 200 20.95 1.35 17.13
C MET A 200 21.39 2.13 15.88
N CYS A 201 22.35 3.06 15.98
CA CYS A 201 22.89 3.72 14.79
C CYS A 201 23.51 2.72 13.79
N TRP A 202 24.25 1.72 14.25
CA TRP A 202 24.77 0.66 13.38
C TRP A 202 23.69 -0.25 12.78
N ILE A 203 22.62 -0.54 13.52
CA ILE A 203 21.42 -1.19 12.96
C ILE A 203 20.86 -0.35 11.80
N GLY A 204 20.77 0.97 11.97
CA GLY A 204 20.32 1.90 10.91
C GLY A 204 21.25 1.93 9.68
N ILE A 205 22.57 1.92 9.89
CA ILE A 205 23.59 1.91 8.83
C ILE A 205 23.52 0.60 8.02
N TRP A 206 23.44 -0.55 8.68
CA TRP A 206 23.28 -1.83 7.97
C TRP A 206 21.91 -1.94 7.29
N SER A 207 20.86 -1.43 7.91
CA SER A 207 19.50 -1.39 7.35
C SER A 207 19.44 -0.56 6.06
N LEU A 208 20.11 0.60 5.99
CA LEU A 208 20.27 1.40 4.76
C LEU A 208 20.83 0.56 3.62
N ILE A 209 21.94 -0.13 3.85
CA ILE A 209 22.64 -0.93 2.84
C ILE A 209 21.72 -2.05 2.34
N MET A 210 21.00 -2.73 3.23
CA MET A 210 20.07 -3.79 2.86
C MET A 210 18.83 -3.25 2.09
N HIS A 211 18.23 -2.14 2.52
CA HIS A 211 17.13 -1.47 1.81
C HIS A 211 17.55 -1.03 0.39
N TRP A 212 18.75 -0.48 0.24
CA TRP A 212 19.27 -0.09 -1.07
C TRP A 212 19.53 -1.31 -1.97
N ILE A 213 20.08 -2.40 -1.44
CA ILE A 213 20.22 -3.66 -2.19
C ILE A 213 18.85 -4.18 -2.65
N LEU A 214 17.83 -4.17 -1.78
CA LEU A 214 16.45 -4.57 -2.11
C LEU A 214 15.83 -3.69 -3.21
N ALA A 215 15.93 -2.36 -3.10
CA ALA A 215 15.43 -1.44 -4.12
C ALA A 215 16.13 -1.64 -5.49
N ILE A 216 17.46 -1.77 -5.48
CA ILE A 216 18.28 -1.94 -6.70
C ILE A 216 18.03 -3.31 -7.37
N THR A 217 17.74 -4.35 -6.59
CA THR A 217 17.43 -5.71 -7.09
C THR A 217 15.98 -5.89 -7.56
N ASN A 218 15.16 -4.83 -7.52
CA ASN A 218 13.72 -4.87 -7.81
C ASN A 218 12.96 -5.86 -6.89
N SER A 219 13.34 -5.97 -5.61
CA SER A 219 12.74 -6.93 -4.68
C SER A 219 11.23 -6.77 -4.53
N CYS A 220 10.72 -5.54 -4.72
CA CYS A 220 9.31 -5.18 -4.64
C CYS A 220 8.43 -6.00 -5.60
N ASN A 221 8.98 -6.60 -6.67
CA ASN A 221 8.27 -7.59 -7.49
C ASN A 221 7.69 -8.77 -6.67
N ALA A 222 8.22 -9.06 -5.49
CA ALA A 222 7.68 -10.06 -4.57
C ALA A 222 6.36 -9.62 -3.88
N LEU A 223 5.96 -8.35 -3.97
CA LEU A 223 4.66 -7.88 -3.47
C LEU A 223 3.48 -8.45 -4.28
N THR A 224 3.73 -8.97 -5.49
CA THR A 224 2.74 -9.75 -6.27
C THR A 224 2.26 -11.02 -5.56
N TYR A 225 2.98 -11.50 -4.54
CA TYR A 225 2.56 -12.62 -3.68
C TYR A 225 1.83 -12.17 -2.40
N VAL A 226 1.86 -10.88 -2.06
CA VAL A 226 1.22 -10.33 -0.85
C VAL A 226 -0.26 -10.03 -1.15
N THR A 227 -1.15 -10.75 -0.49
CA THR A 227 -2.60 -10.62 -0.67
C THR A 227 -3.33 -10.39 0.66
N ARG A 228 -4.65 -10.19 0.59
CA ARG A 228 -5.50 -9.83 1.73
C ARG A 228 -5.33 -10.78 2.92
N PHE A 229 -5.13 -12.08 2.72
CA PHE A 229 -4.78 -13.05 3.77
C PHE A 229 -3.61 -12.59 4.66
N SER A 230 -2.48 -12.19 4.08
CA SER A 230 -1.31 -11.75 4.87
C SER A 230 -1.52 -10.38 5.51
N CYS A 231 -2.23 -9.47 4.83
CA CYS A 231 -2.55 -8.15 5.34
C CYS A 231 -3.54 -8.19 6.51
N ASP A 232 -4.59 -9.01 6.41
CA ASP A 232 -5.61 -9.21 7.44
C ASP A 232 -4.98 -9.78 8.71
N ILE A 233 -4.18 -10.85 8.61
CA ILE A 233 -3.48 -11.46 9.75
C ILE A 233 -2.60 -10.43 10.48
N PHE A 234 -1.86 -9.60 9.74
CA PHE A 234 -1.00 -8.59 10.36
C PHE A 234 -1.79 -7.42 10.98
N GLY A 235 -2.85 -6.96 10.31
CA GLY A 235 -3.76 -5.95 10.88
C GLY A 235 -4.43 -6.43 12.17
N PHE A 236 -4.80 -7.71 12.24
CA PHE A 236 -5.40 -8.34 13.42
C PHE A 236 -4.37 -8.47 14.56
N TYR A 237 -3.14 -8.88 14.23
CA TYR A 237 -2.01 -8.86 15.17
C TYR A 237 -1.79 -7.45 15.78
N VAL A 238 -1.73 -6.41 14.93
CA VAL A 238 -1.56 -5.02 15.39
C VAL A 238 -2.74 -4.55 16.26
N ALA A 239 -3.98 -4.92 15.92
CA ALA A 239 -5.16 -4.64 16.75
C ALA A 239 -5.08 -5.29 18.14
N CYS A 240 -4.67 -6.56 18.22
CA CYS A 240 -4.47 -7.24 19.50
C CYS A 240 -3.32 -6.63 20.33
N VAL A 241 -2.22 -6.20 19.69
CA VAL A 241 -1.12 -5.50 20.36
C VAL A 241 -1.58 -4.17 20.95
N TYR A 242 -2.41 -3.39 20.25
CA TYR A 242 -3.00 -2.16 20.80
C TYR A 242 -3.81 -2.42 22.08
N ILE A 243 -4.69 -3.43 22.07
CA ILE A 243 -5.49 -3.81 23.25
C ILE A 243 -4.59 -4.27 24.41
N GLN A 244 -3.59 -5.11 24.12
CA GLN A 244 -2.61 -5.56 25.12
C GLN A 244 -1.85 -4.37 25.74
N LYS A 245 -1.43 -3.38 24.93
CA LYS A 245 -0.69 -2.21 25.42
C LYS A 245 -1.55 -1.29 26.28
N GLY A 246 -2.83 -1.10 25.95
CA GLY A 246 -3.79 -0.41 26.82
C GLY A 246 -3.91 -1.07 28.20
N ILE A 247 -3.98 -2.41 28.26
CA ILE A 247 -3.99 -3.16 29.53
C ILE A 247 -2.65 -2.98 30.27
N GLN A 248 -1.50 -3.11 29.59
CA GLN A 248 -0.18 -2.99 30.20
C GLN A 248 0.04 -1.63 30.87
N VAL A 249 -0.38 -0.52 30.25
CA VAL A 249 -0.31 0.83 30.84
C VAL A 249 -1.13 0.89 32.15
N LEU A 250 -2.41 0.47 32.12
CA LEU A 250 -3.28 0.51 33.31
C LEU A 250 -2.78 -0.38 34.46
N THR A 251 -2.39 -1.62 34.15
CA THR A 251 -1.93 -2.57 35.18
C THR A 251 -0.67 -2.13 35.91
N ARG A 252 0.20 -1.36 35.24
CA ARG A 252 1.44 -0.86 35.84
C ARG A 252 1.22 0.32 36.79
N GLN A 253 0.20 1.16 36.56
CA GLN A 253 -0.10 2.31 37.43
C GLN A 253 -0.38 1.90 38.89
N TRP A 254 -0.91 0.69 39.09
CA TRP A 254 -1.12 0.09 40.42
C TRP A 254 0.16 -0.01 41.25
N GLY A 255 1.31 -0.23 40.59
CA GLY A 255 2.61 -0.37 41.25
C GLY A 255 3.46 0.91 41.32
N SER A 256 3.06 2.00 40.64
CA SER A 256 3.89 3.22 40.54
C SER A 256 3.34 4.45 41.25
N VAL A 257 2.01 4.60 41.37
CA VAL A 257 1.38 5.78 42.02
C VAL A 257 0.38 5.37 43.11
N GLY A 258 -0.23 4.20 43.00
CA GLY A 258 -1.11 3.62 44.01
C GLY A 258 -2.53 3.34 43.51
N GLU A 259 -3.30 2.63 44.34
CA GLU A 259 -4.57 2.01 43.92
C GLU A 259 -5.61 3.03 43.48
N THR A 260 -5.73 4.17 44.18
CA THR A 260 -6.66 5.26 43.83
C THR A 260 -6.39 5.87 42.46
N SER A 261 -5.11 6.14 42.13
CA SER A 261 -4.71 6.58 40.79
C SER A 261 -5.00 5.53 39.71
N ALA A 262 -4.85 4.25 40.04
CA ALA A 262 -5.13 3.15 39.11
C ALA A 262 -6.65 3.01 38.84
N TYR A 263 -7.48 3.03 39.88
CA TYR A 263 -8.95 3.04 39.73
C TYR A 263 -9.44 4.24 38.90
N LEU A 264 -8.94 5.44 39.18
CA LEU A 264 -9.27 6.66 38.42
C LEU A 264 -8.84 6.52 36.96
N SER A 265 -7.64 5.98 36.70
CA SER A 265 -7.14 5.79 35.33
C SER A 265 -7.90 4.73 34.54
N ILE A 266 -8.33 3.64 35.19
CA ILE A 266 -9.20 2.61 34.59
C ILE A 266 -10.57 3.21 34.25
N MET A 267 -11.18 3.99 35.17
CA MET A 267 -12.44 4.69 34.92
C MET A 267 -12.32 5.62 33.71
N VAL A 268 -11.28 6.46 33.67
CA VAL A 268 -11.04 7.39 32.56
C VAL A 268 -10.78 6.65 31.24
N ALA A 269 -10.01 5.57 31.22
CA ALA A 269 -9.76 4.78 30.02
C ALA A 269 -11.06 4.19 29.43
N LEU A 270 -11.95 3.66 30.28
CA LEU A 270 -13.24 3.12 29.87
C LEU A 270 -14.22 4.21 29.41
N LEU A 271 -14.21 5.38 30.05
CA LEU A 271 -15.01 6.54 29.63
C LEU A 271 -14.55 7.12 28.29
N VAL A 272 -13.23 7.18 28.05
CA VAL A 272 -12.64 7.54 26.74
C VAL A 272 -13.09 6.55 25.66
N LEU A 273 -12.97 5.24 25.93
CA LEU A 273 -13.41 4.19 25.00
C LEU A 273 -14.90 4.31 24.66
N MET A 274 -15.76 4.42 25.68
CA MET A 274 -17.21 4.55 25.52
C MET A 274 -17.58 5.80 24.72
N CYS A 275 -17.00 6.95 25.07
CA CYS A 275 -17.31 8.23 24.42
C CYS A 275 -16.86 8.25 22.94
N ALA A 276 -15.64 7.80 22.64
CA ALA A 276 -15.13 7.75 21.27
C ALA A 276 -15.88 6.72 20.41
N TRP A 277 -16.28 5.56 20.98
CA TRP A 277 -17.14 4.60 20.30
C TRP A 277 -18.53 5.19 19.98
N ILE A 278 -19.14 5.90 20.93
CA ILE A 278 -20.40 6.62 20.71
C ILE A 278 -20.24 7.68 19.59
N CYS A 279 -19.15 8.44 19.55
CA CYS A 279 -18.90 9.40 18.47
C CYS A 279 -18.79 8.72 17.09
N GLY A 280 -18.08 7.59 17.00
CA GLY A 280 -17.97 6.81 15.75
C GLY A 280 -19.31 6.23 15.30
N GLU A 281 -20.09 5.66 16.23
CA GLU A 281 -21.42 5.12 15.91
C GLU A 281 -22.40 6.23 15.51
N LEU A 282 -22.39 7.38 16.19
CA LEU A 282 -23.14 8.56 15.74
C LEU A 282 -22.71 9.01 14.33
N GLY A 283 -21.41 8.95 14.02
CA GLY A 283 -20.82 9.19 12.70
C GLY A 283 -21.38 8.28 11.58
N ASN A 284 -21.65 7.01 11.89
CA ASN A 284 -22.26 6.07 10.95
C ASN A 284 -23.80 6.16 10.92
N SER A 285 -24.43 6.42 12.07
CA SER A 285 -25.88 6.44 12.26
C SER A 285 -26.61 7.44 11.36
N ASN A 286 -27.93 7.31 11.20
CA ASN A 286 -28.75 8.32 10.52
C ASN A 286 -29.24 9.47 11.43
N LEU A 287 -28.62 9.65 12.60
CA LEU A 287 -28.87 10.80 13.46
C LEU A 287 -28.03 12.02 13.00
N PHE A 288 -28.53 13.22 13.30
CA PHE A 288 -27.92 14.52 12.95
C PHE A 288 -27.80 14.84 11.44
N LYS A 289 -27.46 16.11 11.15
CA LYS A 289 -27.22 16.60 9.78
C LYS A 289 -25.82 16.18 9.30
N ARG A 290 -25.65 15.92 8.00
CA ARG A 290 -24.39 15.48 7.35
C ARG A 290 -23.09 16.14 7.88
N PRO A 291 -22.97 17.48 8.01
CA PRO A 291 -21.72 18.09 8.48
C PRO A 291 -21.43 17.78 9.96
N ILE A 292 -22.44 17.80 10.84
CA ILE A 292 -22.29 17.47 12.27
C ILE A 292 -21.87 16.00 12.41
N ARG A 293 -22.50 15.11 11.64
CA ARG A 293 -22.19 13.68 11.63
C ARG A 293 -20.74 13.40 11.20
N LYS A 294 -20.28 13.98 10.09
CA LYS A 294 -18.89 13.80 9.63
C LYS A 294 -17.88 14.46 10.59
N PHE A 295 -18.24 15.57 11.23
CA PHE A 295 -17.41 16.17 12.29
C PHE A 295 -17.26 15.24 13.52
N LEU A 296 -18.33 14.53 13.94
CA LEU A 296 -18.25 13.52 15.01
C LEU A 296 -17.46 12.29 14.60
N GLU A 297 -17.58 11.86 13.34
CA GLU A 297 -16.84 10.74 12.73
C GLU A 297 -15.33 11.02 12.71
N ASP A 298 -14.91 12.21 12.26
CA ASP A 298 -13.49 12.58 12.11
C ASP A 298 -12.86 13.07 13.42
N TYR A 299 -13.53 13.95 14.16
CA TYR A 299 -12.97 14.64 15.34
C TYR A 299 -13.43 14.06 16.68
N GLY A 300 -14.22 12.98 16.69
CA GLY A 300 -14.69 12.32 17.91
C GLY A 300 -13.55 11.94 18.86
N THR A 301 -12.67 11.01 18.46
CA THR A 301 -11.57 10.51 19.31
C THR A 301 -10.66 11.63 19.84
N PRO A 302 -10.20 12.62 19.03
CA PRO A 302 -9.39 13.73 19.54
C PRO A 302 -10.14 14.63 20.54
N LEU A 303 -11.42 14.96 20.29
CA LEU A 303 -12.23 15.77 21.21
C LEU A 303 -12.48 15.04 22.53
N THR A 304 -12.76 13.74 22.48
CA THR A 304 -12.87 12.87 23.67
C THR A 304 -11.59 12.92 24.51
N ILE A 305 -10.41 12.83 23.89
CA ILE A 305 -9.12 12.85 24.59
C ILE A 305 -8.82 14.21 25.21
N ILE A 306 -9.08 15.30 24.50
CA ILE A 306 -8.94 16.67 25.04
C ILE A 306 -9.90 16.89 26.22
N PHE A 307 -11.16 16.44 26.09
CA PHE A 307 -12.15 16.53 27.15
C PHE A 307 -11.74 15.75 28.41
N PHE A 308 -11.36 14.47 28.27
CA PHE A 308 -10.98 13.65 29.43
C PHE A 308 -9.62 14.02 30.02
N THR A 309 -8.71 14.61 29.24
CA THR A 309 -7.49 15.27 29.75
C THR A 309 -7.86 16.41 30.69
N GLY A 310 -8.78 17.30 30.28
CA GLY A 310 -9.27 18.37 31.15
C GLY A 310 -10.06 17.87 32.36
N PHE A 311 -10.89 16.84 32.18
CA PHE A 311 -11.77 16.27 33.21
C PHE A 311 -11.04 15.81 34.46
N VAL A 312 -9.85 15.19 34.32
CA VAL A 312 -9.06 14.69 35.47
C VAL A 312 -8.63 15.81 36.42
N TYR A 313 -8.43 17.04 35.93
CA TYR A 313 -8.05 18.20 36.75
C TYR A 313 -9.25 18.97 37.35
N ILE A 314 -10.48 18.50 37.15
CA ILE A 314 -11.71 19.20 37.57
C ILE A 314 -12.31 18.53 38.83
N GLY A 315 -12.54 19.34 39.85
CA GLY A 315 -13.20 18.91 41.09
C GLY A 315 -12.32 18.00 41.97
N GLN A 316 -12.96 17.11 42.73
CA GLN A 316 -12.33 16.27 43.77
C GLN A 316 -11.30 15.25 43.23
N MET A 317 -11.20 15.08 41.90
CA MET A 317 -10.17 14.22 41.28
C MET A 317 -8.79 14.90 41.23
N LYS A 318 -8.73 16.23 41.38
CA LYS A 318 -7.48 17.00 41.39
C LYS A 318 -6.55 16.63 42.56
N ASP A 319 -7.10 16.15 43.67
CA ASP A 319 -6.36 15.79 44.88
C ASP A 319 -5.78 14.36 44.81
N VAL A 320 -5.90 13.69 43.65
CA VAL A 320 -5.26 12.41 43.34
C VAL A 320 -4.10 12.66 42.37
N ASP A 321 -2.88 12.33 42.77
CA ASP A 321 -1.74 12.31 41.85
C ASP A 321 -2.01 11.27 40.74
N VAL A 322 -2.00 11.70 39.47
CA VAL A 322 -2.16 10.82 38.31
C VAL A 322 -0.91 10.88 37.46
N ALA A 323 -0.36 9.72 37.09
CA ALA A 323 0.76 9.65 36.16
C ALA A 323 0.42 10.30 34.81
N THR A 324 1.24 11.24 34.36
CA THR A 324 1.12 11.91 33.05
C THR A 324 2.21 11.49 32.06
N LEU A 325 2.17 12.04 30.85
CA LEU A 325 3.22 11.89 29.83
C LEU A 325 4.49 12.68 30.22
N PRO A 326 5.66 12.04 30.38
CA PRO A 326 6.90 12.73 30.72
C PRO A 326 7.45 13.51 29.52
N THR A 327 7.68 14.82 29.70
CA THR A 327 8.17 15.73 28.65
C THR A 327 9.52 16.36 29.02
N SER A 328 10.40 16.50 28.04
CA SER A 328 11.72 17.14 28.16
C SER A 328 11.72 18.56 27.57
N LYS A 329 12.89 19.24 27.57
CA LYS A 329 13.03 20.61 27.05
C LYS A 329 12.70 20.66 25.55
N ALA A 330 12.00 21.69 25.09
CA ALA A 330 11.62 21.86 23.69
C ALA A 330 12.81 21.75 22.72
N PHE A 331 12.68 20.89 21.70
CA PHE A 331 13.70 20.57 20.68
C PHE A 331 15.01 19.93 21.17
N PHE A 332 15.14 19.55 22.45
CA PHE A 332 16.28 18.77 22.95
C PHE A 332 15.93 17.28 23.06
N PRO A 333 16.92 16.37 23.03
CA PRO A 333 16.71 14.98 23.43
C PRO A 333 16.24 14.87 24.89
N THR A 334 15.69 13.71 25.23
CA THR A 334 15.13 13.44 26.55
C THR A 334 16.21 13.08 27.58
N THR A 335 17.33 12.50 27.13
CA THR A 335 18.61 12.46 27.87
C THR A 335 19.41 13.74 27.58
N ASP A 336 20.27 14.18 28.50
CA ASP A 336 21.14 15.36 28.29
C ASP A 336 22.32 15.01 27.36
N ARG A 337 22.04 14.92 26.05
CA ARG A 337 22.96 14.51 24.98
C ARG A 337 22.81 15.37 23.72
N SER A 338 23.80 15.29 22.82
CA SER A 338 23.64 15.76 21.44
C SER A 338 22.61 14.92 20.66
N TRP A 339 21.94 15.56 19.69
CA TRP A 339 21.14 14.84 18.69
C TRP A 339 22.01 13.87 17.89
N LEU A 340 23.17 14.31 17.40
CA LEU A 340 24.13 13.42 16.75
C LEU A 340 24.70 12.42 17.77
N VAL A 341 24.54 11.13 17.48
CA VAL A 341 25.07 10.01 18.27
C VAL A 341 26.53 9.74 17.89
N HIS A 342 27.40 9.59 18.88
CA HIS A 342 28.78 9.12 18.69
C HIS A 342 28.80 7.62 18.40
N PHE A 343 28.52 7.25 17.14
CA PHE A 343 28.40 5.85 16.72
C PHE A 343 29.74 5.13 16.51
N TRP A 344 30.85 5.87 16.49
CA TRP A 344 32.20 5.33 16.31
C TRP A 344 32.83 4.77 17.60
N ASP A 345 32.33 5.17 18.78
CA ASP A 345 32.84 4.76 20.09
C ASP A 345 32.26 3.41 20.54
N ILE A 346 32.44 2.37 19.71
CA ILE A 346 31.87 1.02 19.93
C ILE A 346 32.85 -0.08 19.50
N SER A 347 32.74 -1.26 20.11
CA SER A 347 33.53 -2.45 19.75
C SER A 347 33.22 -2.90 18.32
N VAL A 348 34.25 -3.25 17.54
CA VAL A 348 34.10 -3.82 16.18
C VAL A 348 33.28 -5.11 16.21
N GLY A 349 33.32 -5.89 17.30
CA GLY A 349 32.47 -7.07 17.46
C GLY A 349 30.98 -6.72 17.48
N ASP A 350 30.61 -5.61 18.12
CA ASP A 350 29.22 -5.16 18.23
C ASP A 350 28.72 -4.56 16.90
N ILE A 351 29.62 -3.94 16.10
CA ILE A 351 29.31 -3.47 14.73
C ILE A 351 28.84 -4.65 13.85
N PHE A 352 29.50 -5.81 13.92
CA PHE A 352 29.06 -7.00 13.21
C PHE A 352 27.85 -7.69 13.87
N LEU A 353 27.74 -7.62 15.21
CA LEU A 353 26.57 -8.13 15.94
C LEU A 353 25.27 -7.38 15.58
N ALA A 354 25.35 -6.13 15.09
CA ALA A 354 24.18 -5.38 14.61
C ALA A 354 23.57 -5.93 13.31
N ILE A 355 24.29 -6.75 12.52
CA ILE A 355 23.84 -7.21 11.19
C ILE A 355 22.55 -8.05 11.23
N PRO A 356 22.39 -9.07 12.11
CA PRO A 356 21.13 -9.81 12.22
C PRO A 356 19.94 -8.94 12.66
N PHE A 357 20.18 -7.95 13.53
CA PHE A 357 19.16 -7.00 13.97
C PHE A 357 18.72 -6.09 12.82
N ALA A 358 19.66 -5.60 12.02
CA ALA A 358 19.40 -4.82 10.81
C ALA A 358 18.67 -5.62 9.73
N LEU A 359 18.96 -6.92 9.59
CA LEU A 359 18.24 -7.82 8.69
C LEU A 359 16.77 -7.99 9.12
N LEU A 360 16.51 -8.20 10.41
CA LEU A 360 15.16 -8.31 10.95
C LEU A 360 14.38 -7.00 10.84
N LEU A 361 15.04 -5.85 11.09
CA LEU A 361 14.48 -4.52 10.86
C LEU A 361 14.14 -4.29 9.38
N THR A 362 15.05 -4.66 8.48
CA THR A 362 14.83 -4.51 7.02
C THR A 362 13.67 -5.38 6.54
N ILE A 363 13.57 -6.61 7.03
CA ILE A 363 12.44 -7.52 6.75
C ILE A 363 11.11 -6.90 7.22
N LEU A 364 11.09 -6.34 8.43
CA LEU A 364 9.92 -5.66 8.98
C LEU A 364 9.52 -4.44 8.13
N PHE A 365 10.48 -3.57 7.83
CA PHE A 365 10.24 -2.31 7.11
C PHE A 365 9.83 -2.57 5.65
N TYR A 366 10.45 -3.54 5.00
CA TYR A 366 10.05 -4.01 3.67
C TYR A 366 8.61 -4.57 3.65
N PHE A 367 8.14 -5.22 4.72
CA PHE A 367 6.75 -5.68 4.79
C PHE A 367 5.79 -4.54 5.12
N ASP A 368 5.95 -3.90 6.29
CA ASP A 368 5.08 -2.86 6.84
C ASP A 368 4.85 -1.71 5.84
N HIS A 369 5.92 -1.17 5.26
CA HIS A 369 5.83 -0.01 4.36
C HIS A 369 5.09 -0.35 3.07
N ASN A 370 5.41 -1.49 2.46
CA ASN A 370 4.75 -1.93 1.24
C ASN A 370 3.30 -2.35 1.49
N VAL A 371 2.98 -2.95 2.64
CA VAL A 371 1.59 -3.28 3.01
C VAL A 371 0.77 -2.02 3.30
N SER A 372 1.33 -1.04 4.04
CA SER A 372 0.71 0.28 4.22
C SER A 372 0.45 0.96 2.86
N SER A 373 1.43 0.90 1.95
CA SER A 373 1.31 1.42 0.58
C SER A 373 0.28 0.69 -0.29
N LEU A 374 0.19 -0.64 -0.21
CA LEU A 374 -0.83 -1.43 -0.91
C LEU A 374 -2.25 -1.18 -0.36
N ILE A 375 -2.40 -1.02 0.96
CA ILE A 375 -3.70 -0.76 1.61
C ILE A 375 -4.19 0.67 1.33
N ALA A 376 -3.30 1.65 1.33
CA ALA A 376 -3.61 3.02 0.86
C ALA A 376 -4.00 3.08 -0.63
N GLN A 377 -3.68 2.02 -1.39
CA GLN A 377 -3.96 1.88 -2.82
C GLN A 377 -4.93 0.72 -3.10
N GLY A 378 -5.77 0.41 -2.11
CA GLY A 378 -6.78 -0.63 -2.16
C GLY A 378 -7.77 -0.45 -3.31
N THR A 379 -8.35 -1.56 -3.78
CA THR A 379 -9.30 -1.60 -4.92
C THR A 379 -10.57 -0.74 -4.74
N GLU A 380 -10.82 -0.26 -3.52
CA GLU A 380 -11.92 0.62 -3.13
C GLU A 380 -11.65 2.13 -3.36
N PHE A 381 -10.39 2.49 -3.63
CA PHE A 381 -9.95 3.87 -3.87
C PHE A 381 -9.69 4.10 -5.38
N PRO A 382 -10.51 4.93 -6.07
CA PRO A 382 -10.31 5.26 -7.48
C PRO A 382 -9.15 6.27 -7.64
N LEU A 383 -7.93 5.76 -7.56
CA LEU A 383 -6.68 6.49 -7.82
C LEU A 383 -6.45 6.64 -9.33
N ARG A 384 -5.73 7.70 -9.72
CA ARG A 384 -5.48 8.09 -11.12
C ARG A 384 -3.99 8.25 -11.46
N LYS A 385 -3.13 8.53 -10.47
CA LYS A 385 -1.68 8.70 -10.68
C LYS A 385 -0.94 7.38 -10.44
N PRO A 386 0.16 7.10 -11.16
CA PRO A 386 0.88 5.84 -11.03
C PRO A 386 1.61 5.71 -9.67
N ALA A 387 1.66 4.47 -9.20
CA ALA A 387 2.39 4.06 -8.01
C ALA A 387 3.91 3.90 -8.28
N GLY A 388 4.71 3.92 -7.22
CA GLY A 388 6.10 3.50 -7.22
C GLY A 388 6.46 2.91 -5.85
N PHE A 389 7.13 1.77 -5.83
CA PHE A 389 7.46 1.02 -4.60
C PHE A 389 8.98 0.88 -4.40
N HIS A 390 9.74 0.80 -5.49
CA HIS A 390 11.21 0.66 -5.44
C HIS A 390 11.88 1.93 -4.93
N TRP A 391 11.37 3.08 -5.37
CA TRP A 391 11.85 4.39 -4.93
C TRP A 391 11.53 4.65 -3.45
N ASP A 392 10.34 4.26 -2.99
CA ASP A 392 9.91 4.53 -1.61
C ASP A 392 10.63 3.62 -0.61
N ILE A 393 10.97 2.38 -0.98
CA ILE A 393 11.88 1.51 -0.20
C ILE A 393 13.33 2.03 -0.17
N TRP A 394 13.83 2.64 -1.26
CA TRP A 394 15.13 3.32 -1.25
C TRP A 394 15.14 4.53 -0.30
N LEU A 395 14.06 5.32 -0.32
CA LEU A 395 13.87 6.48 0.54
C LEU A 395 13.71 6.08 2.03
N LEU A 396 13.01 4.98 2.30
CA LEU A 396 12.85 4.40 3.65
C LEU A 396 14.20 3.99 4.27
N GLY A 397 15.10 3.43 3.46
CA GLY A 397 16.48 3.17 3.89
C GLY A 397 17.20 4.45 4.31
N LEU A 398 17.05 5.53 3.52
CA LEU A 398 17.67 6.82 3.80
C LEU A 398 17.10 7.51 5.06
N THR A 399 15.78 7.48 5.28
CA THR A 399 15.19 8.00 6.53
C THR A 399 15.59 7.18 7.74
N THR A 400 15.71 5.86 7.60
CA THR A 400 16.19 4.95 8.66
C THR A 400 17.64 5.26 9.06
N PHE A 401 18.52 5.56 8.11
CA PHE A 401 19.89 6.01 8.36
C PHE A 401 19.96 7.36 9.10
N VAL A 402 19.21 8.36 8.63
CA VAL A 402 19.15 9.68 9.27
C VAL A 402 18.60 9.59 10.69
N ALA A 403 17.55 8.78 10.91
CA ALA A 403 17.02 8.50 12.24
C ALA A 403 18.06 7.82 13.16
N GLY A 404 18.86 6.89 12.62
CA GLY A 404 19.95 6.25 13.35
C GLY A 404 21.02 7.23 13.84
N ILE A 405 21.49 8.13 12.97
CA ILE A 405 22.49 9.16 13.31
C ILE A 405 21.96 10.15 14.35
N LEU A 406 20.67 10.53 14.27
CA LEU A 406 20.01 11.40 15.24
C LEU A 406 19.64 10.68 16.55
N GLY A 407 19.84 9.36 16.63
CA GLY A 407 19.42 8.56 17.77
C GLY A 407 17.93 8.74 18.08
N ILE A 408 17.08 8.65 17.06
CA ILE A 408 15.61 8.64 17.17
C ILE A 408 15.05 7.30 16.67
N PRO A 409 13.83 6.90 17.09
CA PRO A 409 13.16 5.71 16.57
C PRO A 409 13.03 5.76 15.05
N PHE A 410 13.20 4.61 14.40
CA PHE A 410 13.09 4.52 12.94
C PHE A 410 11.62 4.69 12.48
N PRO A 411 11.30 5.68 11.63
CA PRO A 411 9.93 5.92 11.18
C PRO A 411 9.58 5.02 9.98
N ASN A 412 8.39 4.42 9.99
CA ASN A 412 7.93 3.39 9.06
C ASN A 412 6.46 3.57 8.64
N GLY A 413 6.00 2.90 7.59
CA GLY A 413 4.64 3.01 7.06
C GLY A 413 3.55 2.66 8.08
N LEU A 414 2.59 3.57 8.28
CA LEU A 414 1.50 3.42 9.24
C LEU A 414 0.30 2.70 8.60
N ILE A 415 -0.01 1.48 9.04
CA ILE A 415 -1.03 0.64 8.39
C ILE A 415 -2.46 1.17 8.52
N PRO A 416 -3.03 1.46 9.72
CA PRO A 416 -4.40 1.96 9.78
C PRO A 416 -4.54 3.42 9.35
N GLN A 417 -3.50 4.24 9.50
CA GLN A 417 -3.57 5.67 9.16
C GLN A 417 -3.49 5.96 7.65
N ALA A 418 -2.78 5.16 6.85
CA ALA A 418 -2.67 5.38 5.40
C ALA A 418 -4.01 5.21 4.61
N PRO A 419 -4.88 4.20 4.86
CA PRO A 419 -6.21 4.17 4.26
C PRO A 419 -7.14 5.24 4.84
N PHE A 420 -7.03 5.60 6.12
CA PHE A 420 -7.82 6.72 6.70
C PHE A 420 -7.46 8.07 6.04
N HIS A 421 -6.18 8.32 5.74
CA HIS A 421 -5.75 9.49 4.97
C HIS A 421 -6.36 9.50 3.57
N THR A 422 -6.29 8.37 2.87
CA THR A 422 -6.86 8.21 1.52
C THR A 422 -8.39 8.39 1.53
N ALA A 423 -9.08 7.83 2.53
CA ALA A 423 -10.52 7.96 2.72
C ALA A 423 -10.96 9.41 3.07
N ALA A 424 -10.16 10.17 3.82
CA ALA A 424 -10.42 11.58 4.09
C ALA A 424 -10.33 12.44 2.81
N LEU A 425 -9.49 12.05 1.86
CA LEU A 425 -9.31 12.68 0.54
C LEU A 425 -10.32 12.20 -0.52
N CYS A 426 -11.17 11.21 -0.21
CA CYS A 426 -12.14 10.67 -1.16
C CYS A 426 -13.35 11.59 -1.40
N VAL A 427 -13.54 11.99 -2.66
CA VAL A 427 -14.77 12.65 -3.11
C VAL A 427 -15.89 11.60 -3.22
N THR A 428 -16.93 11.74 -2.39
CA THR A 428 -18.07 10.82 -2.37
C THR A 428 -19.30 11.45 -3.03
N ARG A 429 -19.67 10.90 -4.18
CA ARG A 429 -20.89 11.24 -4.92
C ARG A 429 -22.05 10.38 -4.42
N GLN A 430 -23.25 10.96 -4.40
CA GLN A 430 -24.47 10.19 -4.17
C GLN A 430 -25.02 9.77 -5.54
N VAL A 431 -25.13 8.46 -5.74
CA VAL A 431 -25.79 7.87 -6.91
C VAL A 431 -27.10 7.25 -6.43
N ALA A 432 -28.20 7.54 -7.11
CA ALA A 432 -29.46 6.84 -6.85
C ALA A 432 -29.35 5.43 -7.42
N ASP A 433 -29.65 4.41 -6.62
CA ASP A 433 -29.64 3.03 -7.10
C ASP A 433 -30.85 2.81 -8.02
N GLU A 434 -30.60 2.42 -9.27
CA GLU A 434 -31.64 2.13 -10.27
C GLU A 434 -32.24 0.71 -10.10
N ASP A 435 -31.67 -0.12 -9.23
CA ASP A 435 -32.22 -1.45 -8.91
C ASP A 435 -33.62 -1.31 -8.27
N ASP A 436 -34.63 -1.78 -9.00
CA ASP A 436 -36.08 -1.54 -8.79
C ASP A 436 -36.63 -2.01 -7.41
N THR A 437 -35.79 -2.67 -6.61
CA THR A 437 -36.11 -3.17 -5.25
C THR A 437 -35.67 -2.22 -4.12
N ASN A 438 -34.86 -1.18 -4.38
CA ASN A 438 -34.38 -0.23 -3.35
C ASN A 438 -34.60 1.26 -3.71
N LYS A 439 -35.67 1.56 -4.47
CA LYS A 439 -36.10 2.94 -4.80
C LYS A 439 -36.03 3.88 -3.59
N GLY A 440 -35.05 4.80 -3.61
CA GLY A 440 -34.83 5.82 -2.59
C GLY A 440 -33.54 5.71 -1.76
N LYS A 441 -32.79 4.61 -1.82
CA LYS A 441 -31.46 4.54 -1.17
C LYS A 441 -30.38 5.09 -2.11
N ALA A 442 -29.94 6.32 -1.84
CA ALA A 442 -28.75 6.87 -2.49
C ALA A 442 -27.48 6.19 -1.94
N ILE A 443 -26.86 5.33 -2.76
CA ILE A 443 -25.59 4.69 -2.45
C ILE A 443 -24.48 5.74 -2.59
N ARG A 444 -23.54 5.77 -1.63
CA ARG A 444 -22.36 6.62 -1.72
C ARG A 444 -21.32 5.87 -2.55
N VAL A 445 -20.92 6.45 -3.68
CA VAL A 445 -19.84 5.93 -4.52
C VAL A 445 -18.65 6.88 -4.38
N THR A 446 -17.44 6.32 -4.24
CA THR A 446 -16.19 7.07 -4.34
C THR A 446 -15.96 7.45 -5.81
N ASP A 447 -15.91 8.75 -6.10
CA ASP A 447 -15.88 9.32 -7.45
C ASP A 447 -14.43 9.53 -7.92
N HIS A 448 -13.60 10.13 -7.06
CA HIS A 448 -12.15 10.22 -7.20
C HIS A 448 -11.49 10.52 -5.84
N VAL A 449 -10.17 10.34 -5.76
CA VAL A 449 -9.33 10.74 -4.61
C VAL A 449 -8.57 12.01 -4.98
N VAL A 450 -8.48 12.97 -4.05
CA VAL A 450 -7.59 14.13 -4.20
C VAL A 450 -6.15 13.73 -3.87
N GLU A 451 -5.40 13.31 -4.89
CA GLU A 451 -4.00 12.87 -4.74
C GLU A 451 -3.03 14.05 -4.66
N GLN A 452 -2.49 14.34 -3.47
CA GLN A 452 -1.66 15.52 -3.22
C GLN A 452 -0.57 15.28 -2.16
N ARG A 453 0.37 16.23 -2.03
CA ARG A 453 1.50 16.22 -1.06
C ARG A 453 1.30 17.10 0.17
N ALA A 454 0.49 18.13 0.06
CA ALA A 454 0.40 19.21 1.04
C ALA A 454 -0.10 18.77 2.41
N SER A 455 -1.05 17.82 2.51
CA SER A 455 -1.57 17.36 3.81
C SER A 455 -0.51 16.64 4.64
N ASN A 456 0.26 15.75 4.00
CA ASN A 456 1.31 14.97 4.64
C ASN A 456 2.50 15.88 5.05
N PHE A 457 2.81 16.89 4.23
CA PHE A 457 3.77 17.93 4.59
C PHE A 457 3.27 18.81 5.76
N ALA A 458 2.02 19.28 5.69
CA ALA A 458 1.44 20.19 6.68
C ALA A 458 1.22 19.52 8.04
N GLN A 459 0.81 18.25 8.12
CA GLN A 459 0.78 17.54 9.40
C GLN A 459 2.18 17.36 10.00
N GLY A 460 3.22 17.22 9.17
CA GLY A 460 4.61 17.19 9.60
C GLY A 460 5.03 18.51 10.25
N LEU A 461 4.65 19.65 9.64
CA LEU A 461 4.86 20.98 10.21
C LEU A 461 4.02 21.21 11.49
N LEU A 462 2.78 20.73 11.56
CA LEU A 462 1.97 20.81 12.79
C LEU A 462 2.58 19.97 13.91
N THR A 463 3.08 18.77 13.62
CA THR A 463 3.78 17.91 14.58
C THR A 463 5.09 18.55 15.05
N LEU A 464 5.85 19.18 14.15
CA LEU A 464 7.01 20.00 14.52
C LEU A 464 6.61 21.18 15.42
N GLY A 465 5.45 21.78 15.17
CA GLY A 465 4.83 22.78 16.04
C GLY A 465 4.58 22.26 17.46
N THR A 466 4.16 21.00 17.64
CA THR A 466 3.94 20.43 18.99
C THR A 466 5.21 20.23 19.81
N MET A 467 6.39 20.21 19.17
CA MET A 467 7.68 20.21 19.88
C MET A 467 8.04 21.58 20.50
N THR A 468 7.24 22.63 20.26
CA THR A 468 7.42 23.93 20.91
C THR A 468 6.98 23.89 22.38
N GLY A 469 7.70 24.64 23.23
CA GLY A 469 7.49 24.69 24.69
C GLY A 469 6.02 24.80 25.17
N PRO A 470 5.19 25.74 24.67
CA PRO A 470 3.81 25.86 25.17
C PRO A 470 2.93 24.66 24.84
N LEU A 471 3.16 23.97 23.70
CA LEU A 471 2.41 22.77 23.35
C LEU A 471 2.93 21.53 24.09
N LEU A 472 4.24 21.41 24.33
CA LEU A 472 4.80 20.36 25.20
C LEU A 472 4.23 20.43 26.63
N ILE A 473 3.99 21.64 27.17
CA ILE A 473 3.31 21.80 28.48
C ILE A 473 1.88 21.24 28.43
N VAL A 474 1.15 21.42 27.33
CA VAL A 474 -0.20 20.83 27.15
C VAL A 474 -0.12 19.30 27.00
N LEU A 475 0.88 18.78 26.29
CA LEU A 475 1.13 17.33 26.19
C LEU A 475 1.45 16.71 27.56
N HIS A 476 2.18 17.42 28.43
CA HIS A 476 2.50 16.97 29.79
C HIS A 476 1.27 16.87 30.70
N LEU A 477 0.17 17.56 30.38
CA LEU A 477 -1.10 17.41 31.11
C LEU A 477 -1.87 16.15 30.72
N ILE A 478 -1.49 15.42 29.66
CA ILE A 478 -2.25 14.23 29.24
C ILE A 478 -1.99 13.06 30.21
N PRO A 479 -3.02 12.54 30.91
CA PRO A 479 -2.87 11.44 31.85
C PRO A 479 -2.63 10.11 31.12
N GLN A 480 -1.80 9.23 31.69
CA GLN A 480 -1.51 7.91 31.11
C GLN A 480 -2.78 7.04 30.97
N GLY A 481 -3.78 7.21 31.85
CA GLY A 481 -5.09 6.56 31.73
C GLY A 481 -5.88 6.98 30.48
N VAL A 482 -5.76 8.23 30.03
CA VAL A 482 -6.36 8.69 28.75
C VAL A 482 -5.67 8.02 27.57
N MET A 483 -4.34 7.86 27.64
CA MET A 483 -3.56 7.16 26.61
C MET A 483 -3.87 5.66 26.54
N ALA A 484 -4.17 5.01 27.67
CA ALA A 484 -4.68 3.65 27.69
C ALA A 484 -6.09 3.54 27.06
N GLY A 485 -6.97 4.51 27.33
CA GLY A 485 -8.27 4.62 26.67
C GLY A 485 -8.16 4.75 25.15
N LEU A 486 -7.24 5.60 24.67
CA LEU A 486 -6.90 5.72 23.24
C LEU A 486 -6.42 4.38 22.65
N PHE A 487 -5.53 3.65 23.34
CA PHE A 487 -5.09 2.32 22.88
C PHE A 487 -6.26 1.35 22.71
N PHE A 488 -7.28 1.40 23.59
CA PHE A 488 -8.50 0.61 23.41
C PHE A 488 -9.34 1.08 22.22
N VAL A 489 -9.51 2.39 22.02
CA VAL A 489 -10.26 2.93 20.85
C VAL A 489 -9.63 2.45 19.55
N MET A 490 -8.30 2.60 19.42
CA MET A 490 -7.57 2.13 18.25
C MET A 490 -7.66 0.62 18.06
N GLY A 491 -7.47 -0.15 19.14
CA GLY A 491 -7.52 -1.61 19.10
C GLY A 491 -8.90 -2.13 18.67
N VAL A 492 -9.99 -1.57 19.22
CA VAL A 492 -11.36 -1.95 18.88
C VAL A 492 -11.72 -1.53 17.45
N GLN A 493 -11.37 -0.32 17.02
CA GLN A 493 -11.62 0.13 15.64
C GLN A 493 -10.85 -0.70 14.60
N ALA A 494 -9.55 -0.97 14.85
CA ALA A 494 -8.74 -1.83 13.99
C ALA A 494 -9.26 -3.27 13.96
N LEU A 495 -9.74 -3.81 15.09
CA LEU A 495 -10.35 -5.13 15.17
C LEU A 495 -11.66 -5.19 14.37
N GLN A 496 -12.54 -4.19 14.50
CA GLN A 496 -13.81 -4.11 13.77
C GLN A 496 -13.62 -3.98 12.25
N GLY A 497 -12.62 -3.22 11.81
CA GLY A 497 -12.30 -3.05 10.39
C GLY A 497 -11.58 -4.23 9.73
N ASN A 498 -11.10 -5.21 10.50
CA ASN A 498 -10.26 -6.28 9.97
C ASN A 498 -11.06 -7.39 9.25
N GLY A 499 -10.52 -7.90 8.14
CA GLY A 499 -11.17 -8.95 7.36
C GLY A 499 -11.39 -10.27 8.12
N ILE A 500 -10.50 -10.67 9.04
CA ILE A 500 -10.70 -11.86 9.90
C ILE A 500 -11.94 -11.67 10.78
N THR A 501 -12.09 -10.49 11.41
CA THR A 501 -13.26 -10.19 12.24
C THR A 501 -14.55 -10.17 11.42
N GLN A 502 -14.52 -9.60 10.22
CA GLN A 502 -15.68 -9.61 9.31
C GLN A 502 -16.06 -11.03 8.85
N LYS A 503 -15.06 -11.89 8.54
CA LYS A 503 -15.28 -13.31 8.26
C LYS A 503 -15.86 -14.05 9.48
N LEU A 504 -15.36 -13.78 10.70
CA LEU A 504 -15.88 -14.36 11.95
C LEU A 504 -17.33 -13.92 12.24
N ILE A 505 -17.66 -12.64 12.05
CA ILE A 505 -19.02 -12.12 12.20
C ILE A 505 -19.96 -12.81 11.18
N PHE A 506 -19.56 -12.93 9.92
CA PHE A 506 -20.33 -13.65 8.89
C PHE A 506 -20.53 -15.15 9.20
N LEU A 507 -19.57 -15.78 9.89
CA LEU A 507 -19.69 -17.16 10.35
C LEU A 507 -20.66 -17.30 11.55
N ALA A 508 -20.73 -16.29 12.41
CA ALA A 508 -21.63 -16.24 13.57
C ALA A 508 -23.06 -15.76 13.23
N GLU A 509 -23.25 -15.02 12.14
CA GLU A 509 -24.54 -14.48 11.72
C GLU A 509 -25.49 -15.57 11.17
N ASP A 510 -26.78 -15.51 11.56
CA ASP A 510 -27.82 -16.36 10.99
C ASP A 510 -28.06 -16.02 9.52
N LYS A 511 -28.24 -17.06 8.70
CA LYS A 511 -28.39 -17.01 7.24
C LYS A 511 -29.51 -16.07 6.77
N LYS A 512 -30.48 -15.78 7.63
CA LYS A 512 -31.63 -14.90 7.40
C LYS A 512 -31.29 -13.41 7.44
N PHE A 513 -30.28 -12.99 8.21
CA PHE A 513 -29.94 -11.58 8.41
C PHE A 513 -28.83 -11.09 7.48
N THR A 514 -27.88 -11.97 7.12
CA THR A 514 -26.80 -11.66 6.17
C THR A 514 -27.36 -11.09 4.87
N SER A 515 -26.85 -9.94 4.42
CA SER A 515 -27.27 -9.33 3.14
C SER A 515 -27.08 -10.29 1.94
N ALA A 516 -27.99 -10.22 0.97
CA ALA A 516 -27.87 -10.93 -0.31
C ALA A 516 -26.68 -10.45 -1.17
N SER A 517 -26.19 -9.24 -0.93
CA SER A 517 -25.06 -8.63 -1.68
C SER A 517 -23.67 -8.98 -1.16
N ASN A 518 -23.54 -9.67 -0.01
CA ASN A 518 -22.23 -9.98 0.57
C ASN A 518 -21.51 -11.06 -0.28
N PRO A 519 -20.28 -10.80 -0.81
CA PRO A 519 -19.58 -11.75 -1.69
C PRO A 519 -19.31 -13.10 -1.05
N LEU A 520 -19.18 -13.18 0.28
CA LEU A 520 -18.98 -14.43 1.03
C LEU A 520 -20.18 -15.41 0.89
N LYS A 521 -21.37 -14.93 0.48
CA LYS A 521 -22.51 -15.82 0.15
C LYS A 521 -22.32 -16.62 -1.13
N ARG A 522 -21.37 -16.26 -2.01
CA ARG A 522 -21.07 -17.04 -3.24
C ARG A 522 -20.34 -18.35 -2.92
N ILE A 523 -19.81 -18.51 -1.71
CA ILE A 523 -19.11 -19.72 -1.26
C ILE A 523 -20.14 -20.71 -0.69
N GLU A 524 -20.48 -21.74 -1.48
CA GLU A 524 -21.41 -22.79 -1.04
C GLU A 524 -20.89 -23.56 0.18
N ARG A 525 -19.57 -23.77 0.24
CA ARG A 525 -18.90 -24.59 1.25
C ARG A 525 -18.54 -23.75 2.49
N ARG A 526 -19.51 -23.50 3.39
CA ARG A 526 -19.24 -22.81 4.68
C ARG A 526 -18.09 -23.43 5.50
N ALA A 527 -17.80 -24.72 5.32
CA ALA A 527 -16.62 -25.38 5.92
C ALA A 527 -15.27 -24.85 5.39
N ALA A 528 -15.21 -24.39 4.14
CA ALA A 528 -14.03 -23.75 3.57
C ALA A 528 -13.74 -22.42 4.28
N VAL A 529 -14.77 -21.58 4.48
CA VAL A 529 -14.64 -20.30 5.21
C VAL A 529 -14.14 -20.54 6.64
N TRP A 530 -14.65 -21.56 7.34
CA TRP A 530 -14.14 -21.97 8.66
C TRP A 530 -12.67 -22.42 8.63
N ALA A 531 -12.28 -23.26 7.66
CA ALA A 531 -10.90 -23.75 7.53
C ALA A 531 -9.91 -22.63 7.19
N PHE A 532 -10.33 -21.67 6.36
CA PHE A 532 -9.55 -20.49 6.00
C PHE A 532 -9.33 -19.57 7.21
N VAL A 533 -10.40 -19.20 7.93
CA VAL A 533 -10.32 -18.38 9.14
C VAL A 533 -9.54 -19.09 10.26
N ALA A 534 -9.63 -20.43 10.37
CA ALA A 534 -8.80 -21.19 11.30
C ALA A 534 -7.30 -21.11 10.96
N LEU A 535 -6.93 -21.09 9.68
CA LEU A 535 -5.54 -20.88 9.25
C LEU A 535 -5.08 -19.43 9.51
N GLU A 536 -5.94 -18.44 9.28
CA GLU A 536 -5.65 -17.03 9.61
C GLU A 536 -5.40 -16.85 11.11
N LEU A 537 -6.28 -17.41 11.96
CA LEU A 537 -6.14 -17.39 13.42
C LEU A 537 -4.92 -18.18 13.91
N PHE A 538 -4.52 -19.27 13.22
CA PHE A 538 -3.27 -19.97 13.52
C PHE A 538 -2.03 -19.13 13.18
N GLY A 539 -2.02 -18.46 12.02
CA GLY A 539 -0.94 -17.56 11.61
C GLY A 539 -0.81 -16.35 12.54
N PHE A 540 -1.93 -15.75 12.92
CA PHE A 540 -2.00 -14.74 13.98
C PHE A 540 -1.47 -15.30 15.30
N GLY A 541 -1.98 -16.46 15.74
CA GLY A 541 -1.63 -17.07 17.03
C GLY A 541 -0.14 -17.38 17.17
N ALA A 542 0.50 -17.89 16.11
CA ALA A 542 1.95 -18.11 16.07
C ALA A 542 2.74 -16.79 16.16
N THR A 543 2.30 -15.75 15.43
CA THR A 543 2.93 -14.42 15.44
C THR A 543 2.77 -13.73 16.80
N PHE A 544 1.59 -13.82 17.41
CA PHE A 544 1.32 -13.28 18.73
C PHE A 544 2.09 -14.03 19.82
N ALA A 545 2.13 -15.37 19.76
CA ALA A 545 2.84 -16.19 20.73
C ALA A 545 4.36 -15.88 20.77
N ILE A 546 5.04 -15.76 19.62
CA ILE A 546 6.48 -15.45 19.63
C ILE A 546 6.75 -14.06 20.25
N THR A 547 5.86 -13.09 20.06
CA THR A 547 6.03 -11.71 20.57
C THR A 547 5.86 -11.57 22.08
N GLN A 548 5.35 -12.59 22.78
CA GLN A 548 5.35 -12.65 24.25
C GLN A 548 6.65 -13.27 24.82
N THR A 549 7.61 -13.65 23.97
CA THR A 549 8.86 -14.32 24.37
C THR A 549 10.09 -13.47 24.06
N ILE A 550 11.26 -13.85 24.59
CA ILE A 550 12.56 -13.23 24.26
C ILE A 550 12.85 -13.32 22.74
N ALA A 551 12.27 -14.31 22.03
CA ALA A 551 12.38 -14.43 20.58
C ALA A 551 11.49 -13.46 19.80
N ALA A 552 10.81 -12.49 20.45
CA ALA A 552 9.90 -11.53 19.85
C ALA A 552 10.46 -10.88 18.58
N ILE A 553 11.75 -10.52 18.56
CA ILE A 553 12.44 -9.93 17.40
C ILE A 553 12.31 -10.76 16.09
N GLY A 554 12.01 -12.05 16.18
CA GLY A 554 11.78 -12.94 15.05
C GLY A 554 10.37 -12.85 14.42
N PHE A 555 9.42 -12.11 14.99
CA PHE A 555 8.05 -12.00 14.47
C PHE A 555 7.95 -11.61 12.97
N PRO A 556 8.81 -10.72 12.41
CA PRO A 556 8.73 -10.35 10.99
C PRO A 556 8.98 -11.53 10.04
N VAL A 557 9.78 -12.52 10.49
CA VAL A 557 10.09 -13.73 9.72
C VAL A 557 8.87 -14.64 9.62
N ILE A 558 8.05 -14.73 10.69
CA ILE A 558 6.78 -15.47 10.65
C ILE A 558 5.82 -14.81 9.66
N ILE A 559 5.73 -13.49 9.65
CA ILE A 559 4.84 -12.76 8.73
C ILE A 559 5.25 -12.99 7.27
N ILE A 560 6.55 -12.93 6.94
CA ILE A 560 7.02 -13.30 5.60
C ILE A 560 6.75 -14.79 5.30
N LEU A 561 6.83 -15.70 6.27
CA LEU A 561 6.52 -17.12 6.08
C LEU A 561 5.04 -17.39 5.73
N LEU A 562 4.11 -16.49 6.09
CA LEU A 562 2.70 -16.60 5.67
C LEU A 562 2.53 -16.42 4.16
N ILE A 563 3.41 -15.69 3.47
CA ILE A 563 3.33 -15.41 2.03
C ILE A 563 3.55 -16.68 1.16
N PRO A 564 4.60 -17.51 1.36
CA PRO A 564 4.74 -18.79 0.66
C PRO A 564 3.75 -19.85 1.17
N VAL A 565 3.31 -19.81 2.43
CA VAL A 565 2.21 -20.68 2.92
C VAL A 565 0.93 -20.38 2.14
N ARG A 566 0.58 -19.10 1.97
CA ARG A 566 -0.50 -18.66 1.08
C ARG A 566 -0.28 -19.12 -0.35
N SER A 567 0.91 -18.92 -0.90
CA SER A 567 1.18 -19.16 -2.33
C SER A 567 1.30 -20.64 -2.72
N PHE A 568 1.69 -21.53 -1.81
CA PHE A 568 1.96 -22.96 -2.10
C PHE A 568 1.05 -23.95 -1.35
N LEU A 569 0.33 -23.53 -0.32
CA LEU A 569 -0.50 -24.41 0.51
C LEU A 569 -2.00 -24.17 0.27
N LEU A 570 -2.48 -22.92 0.30
CA LEU A 570 -3.91 -22.61 0.08
C LEU A 570 -4.44 -23.09 -1.29
N PRO A 571 -3.74 -22.89 -2.43
CA PRO A 571 -4.16 -23.43 -3.73
C PRO A 571 -4.23 -24.96 -3.85
N LYS A 572 -3.82 -25.71 -2.82
CA LYS A 572 -3.95 -27.19 -2.75
C LYS A 572 -5.18 -27.65 -1.97
N TRP A 573 -5.81 -26.77 -1.19
CA TRP A 573 -6.93 -27.09 -0.29
C TRP A 573 -8.24 -26.39 -0.68
N PHE A 574 -8.17 -25.28 -1.42
CA PHE A 574 -9.31 -24.45 -1.82
C PHE A 574 -9.46 -24.39 -3.34
N THR A 575 -10.70 -24.27 -3.83
CA THR A 575 -10.94 -24.02 -5.25
C THR A 575 -10.59 -22.57 -5.63
N ARG A 576 -10.40 -22.30 -6.93
CA ARG A 576 -9.99 -20.96 -7.40
C ARG A 576 -11.04 -19.88 -7.11
N GLU A 577 -12.31 -20.22 -7.18
CA GLU A 577 -13.42 -19.30 -6.90
C GLU A 577 -13.57 -19.00 -5.41
N GLU A 578 -13.44 -20.02 -4.55
CA GLU A 578 -13.37 -19.84 -3.09
C GLU A 578 -12.19 -18.94 -2.71
N LEU A 579 -11.01 -19.18 -3.28
CA LEU A 579 -9.81 -18.38 -3.00
C LEU A 579 -9.97 -16.93 -3.50
N ALA A 580 -10.51 -16.71 -4.71
CA ALA A 580 -10.74 -15.37 -5.24
C ALA A 580 -11.77 -14.56 -4.41
N ALA A 581 -12.76 -15.23 -3.82
CA ALA A 581 -13.75 -14.60 -2.94
C ALA A 581 -13.25 -14.33 -1.51
N LEU A 582 -12.29 -15.12 -1.00
CA LEU A 582 -11.72 -14.97 0.34
C LEU A 582 -10.45 -14.10 0.40
N ASP A 583 -9.66 -14.10 -0.68
CA ASP A 583 -8.27 -13.63 -0.72
C ASP A 583 -7.93 -12.99 -2.08
N GLY A 584 -8.76 -12.03 -2.49
CA GLY A 584 -8.52 -11.18 -3.65
C GLY A 584 -7.28 -10.29 -3.50
N PRO A 585 -6.85 -9.62 -4.58
CA PRO A 585 -5.70 -8.72 -4.55
C PRO A 585 -5.91 -7.56 -3.55
N THR A 586 -4.83 -7.12 -2.93
CA THR A 586 -4.84 -6.02 -1.96
C THR A 586 -5.08 -4.68 -2.65
N ALA A 587 -4.32 -4.39 -3.72
CA ALA A 587 -4.36 -3.13 -4.47
C ALA A 587 -4.98 -3.28 -5.87
N SER A 588 -5.26 -2.15 -6.52
CA SER A 588 -5.85 -2.13 -7.86
C SER A 588 -4.92 -2.72 -8.95
N PRO A 589 -5.45 -3.24 -10.08
CA PRO A 589 -4.61 -3.72 -11.18
C PRO A 589 -3.68 -2.64 -11.73
N PHE A 590 -4.16 -1.40 -11.78
CA PHE A 590 -3.41 -0.19 -12.16
C PHE A 590 -2.24 0.08 -11.20
N THR A 591 -2.46 0.00 -9.88
CA THR A 591 -1.38 0.08 -8.88
C THR A 591 -0.31 -0.98 -9.14
N MET A 592 -0.74 -2.22 -9.40
CA MET A 592 0.15 -3.36 -9.60
C MET A 592 0.91 -3.34 -10.94
N GLU A 593 0.59 -2.43 -11.88
CA GLU A 593 1.38 -2.17 -13.10
C GLU A 593 2.78 -1.58 -12.78
N SER A 594 2.97 -1.02 -11.59
CA SER A 594 4.30 -0.66 -11.04
C SER A 594 5.12 -1.86 -10.59
N VAL A 595 4.47 -3.01 -10.34
CA VAL A 595 5.06 -4.21 -9.71
C VAL A 595 4.74 -5.46 -10.54
N SER A 596 5.16 -5.47 -11.81
CA SER A 596 5.06 -6.63 -12.72
C SER A 596 3.65 -7.23 -12.96
N GLY A 597 2.57 -6.56 -12.52
CA GLY A 597 1.19 -7.04 -12.66
C GLY A 597 0.70 -7.94 -11.52
N ALA A 598 -0.62 -7.95 -11.30
CA ALA A 598 -1.24 -8.72 -10.22
C ALA A 598 -1.43 -10.20 -10.59
N ARG A 599 -0.64 -11.10 -9.98
CA ARG A 599 -0.84 -12.55 -10.13
C ARG A 599 -2.20 -12.99 -9.62
N GLY A 600 -2.99 -13.60 -10.49
CA GLY A 600 -4.38 -14.00 -10.25
C GLY A 600 -5.41 -13.26 -11.11
N LEU A 601 -5.03 -12.18 -11.80
CA LEU A 601 -5.89 -11.47 -12.75
C LEU A 601 -5.63 -11.82 -14.22
N GLU A 602 -4.51 -12.48 -14.55
CA GLU A 602 -4.12 -12.88 -15.92
C GLU A 602 -5.24 -13.64 -16.68
N ASN A 603 -6.07 -14.43 -15.97
CA ASN A 603 -7.16 -15.19 -16.57
C ASN A 603 -8.53 -14.47 -16.58
N TYR A 604 -8.67 -13.28 -15.99
CA TYR A 604 -9.93 -12.53 -16.01
C TYR A 604 -10.16 -11.90 -17.39
N ASP A 605 -9.12 -11.29 -17.97
CA ASP A 605 -9.14 -10.80 -19.35
C ASP A 605 -9.23 -11.97 -20.35
N GLU A 606 -8.62 -13.12 -20.04
CA GLU A 606 -8.73 -14.34 -20.85
C GLU A 606 -10.15 -14.92 -20.85
N ALA A 607 -10.85 -14.89 -19.70
CA ALA A 607 -12.26 -15.31 -19.58
C ALA A 607 -13.25 -14.30 -20.21
N LEU A 608 -12.93 -13.01 -20.20
CA LEU A 608 -13.65 -12.00 -20.98
C LEU A 608 -13.43 -12.20 -22.49
N ALA A 609 -12.19 -12.49 -22.91
CA ALA A 609 -11.86 -12.74 -24.31
C ALA A 609 -12.43 -14.07 -24.87
N SER A 610 -12.55 -15.11 -24.03
CA SER A 610 -13.24 -16.35 -24.42
C SER A 610 -14.76 -16.17 -24.45
N GLY A 611 -15.35 -15.58 -23.41
CA GLY A 611 -16.80 -15.32 -23.35
C GLY A 611 -17.31 -14.38 -24.45
N ALA A 612 -16.50 -13.40 -24.87
CA ALA A 612 -16.80 -12.55 -26.02
C ALA A 612 -16.65 -13.30 -27.36
N ARG A 613 -15.83 -14.36 -27.43
CA ARG A 613 -15.69 -15.19 -28.64
C ARG A 613 -16.87 -16.13 -28.86
N GLU A 614 -17.48 -16.63 -27.78
CA GLU A 614 -18.64 -17.52 -27.86
C GLU A 614 -19.92 -16.75 -28.23
N GLU A 615 -20.15 -15.57 -27.65
CA GLU A 615 -21.33 -14.72 -27.99
C GLU A 615 -21.33 -14.28 -29.47
N TYR A 616 -20.17 -14.06 -30.10
CA TYR A 616 -20.10 -13.72 -31.52
C TYR A 616 -20.26 -14.91 -32.49
N SER A 617 -20.31 -16.16 -31.99
CA SER A 617 -20.51 -17.35 -32.83
C SER A 617 -21.97 -17.79 -32.96
N ASN A 618 -22.89 -17.22 -32.16
CA ASN A 618 -24.26 -17.72 -32.01
C ASN A 618 -25.29 -16.57 -32.06
N GLY A 619 -25.31 -15.83 -33.18
CA GLY A 619 -26.13 -14.62 -33.35
C GLY A 619 -26.48 -14.31 -34.81
N GLY A 620 -27.09 -15.28 -35.52
CA GLY A 620 -27.57 -15.09 -36.89
C GLY A 620 -28.95 -14.43 -36.96
N GLU A 621 -29.10 -13.53 -37.94
CA GLU A 621 -30.34 -12.82 -38.35
C GLU A 621 -30.97 -11.85 -37.32
N GLY A 622 -31.17 -10.59 -37.73
CA GLY A 622 -31.71 -9.53 -36.85
C GLY A 622 -31.66 -8.12 -37.42
N VAL A 623 -32.14 -7.90 -38.64
CA VAL A 623 -32.11 -6.57 -39.29
C VAL A 623 -33.11 -5.62 -38.63
N LEU A 624 -32.63 -4.49 -38.07
CA LEU A 624 -33.44 -3.27 -37.96
C LEU A 624 -32.56 -2.01 -37.95
N ARG A 625 -32.88 -1.06 -38.84
CA ARG A 625 -32.21 0.25 -38.91
C ARG A 625 -32.84 1.19 -37.89
N SER A 626 -32.02 1.87 -37.10
CA SER A 626 -32.36 3.22 -36.61
C SER A 626 -31.36 4.23 -37.17
N ARG A 627 -31.80 5.47 -37.32
CA ARG A 627 -31.14 6.51 -38.13
C ARG A 627 -31.11 7.79 -37.33
N ASN A 628 -29.91 8.26 -36.98
CA ASN A 628 -29.68 9.65 -36.62
C ASN A 628 -28.37 10.13 -37.24
N SER A 629 -28.29 11.42 -37.53
CA SER A 629 -27.28 12.01 -38.40
C SER A 629 -26.67 13.25 -37.76
N ALA A 630 -25.34 13.26 -37.64
CA ALA A 630 -24.53 14.45 -37.43
C ALA A 630 -23.36 14.41 -38.41
N SER A 631 -23.02 15.57 -38.99
CA SER A 631 -21.85 15.73 -39.86
C SER A 631 -20.64 16.22 -39.04
N PRO A 632 -19.39 15.95 -39.47
CA PRO A 632 -18.21 16.18 -38.64
C PRO A 632 -17.61 17.57 -38.82
N GLU A 633 -17.31 18.26 -37.71
CA GLU A 633 -16.25 19.27 -37.66
C GLU A 633 -15.78 19.53 -36.21
N SER A 634 -14.55 20.04 -36.07
CA SER A 634 -13.74 20.22 -34.84
C SER A 634 -13.28 18.92 -34.14
N ALA A 635 -12.00 18.61 -34.30
CA ALA A 635 -11.28 17.60 -33.52
C ALA A 635 -10.29 18.32 -32.58
N VAL A 636 -10.47 18.13 -31.27
CA VAL A 636 -9.52 18.46 -30.20
C VAL A 636 -9.52 17.27 -29.24
N GLU A 637 -8.39 17.01 -28.57
CA GLU A 637 -8.13 15.78 -27.82
C GLU A 637 -9.01 15.65 -26.56
N ASP A 638 -9.67 14.49 -26.38
CA ASP A 638 -10.43 14.17 -25.16
C ASP A 638 -10.40 12.66 -24.84
N ASN A 639 -9.20 12.06 -24.84
CA ASN A 639 -8.96 10.63 -24.60
C ASN A 639 -9.16 10.18 -23.12
N ASP A 640 -9.29 11.11 -22.18
CA ASP A 640 -9.36 10.79 -20.75
C ASP A 640 -10.77 10.42 -20.26
N LEU A 641 -11.82 10.79 -21.01
CA LEU A 641 -13.22 10.46 -20.67
C LEU A 641 -13.60 9.01 -21.00
N GLU A 642 -13.19 8.49 -22.17
CA GLU A 642 -13.56 7.12 -22.61
C GLU A 642 -13.10 6.04 -21.62
N ARG A 643 -11.97 6.24 -20.92
CA ARG A 643 -11.49 5.29 -19.90
C ARG A 643 -12.41 5.17 -18.68
N GLY A 644 -13.15 6.22 -18.33
CA GLY A 644 -14.19 6.17 -17.31
C GLY A 644 -15.42 5.40 -17.79
N GLU A 645 -15.88 5.70 -19.00
CA GLU A 645 -17.07 5.05 -19.59
C GLU A 645 -16.85 3.55 -19.85
N LEU A 646 -15.63 3.12 -20.21
CA LEU A 646 -15.26 1.71 -20.34
C LEU A 646 -15.44 0.94 -19.01
N TYR A 647 -15.15 1.55 -17.86
CA TYR A 647 -15.36 0.94 -16.55
C TYR A 647 -16.85 0.87 -16.18
N GLU A 648 -17.62 1.92 -16.49
CA GLU A 648 -19.08 1.87 -16.39
C GLU A 648 -19.68 0.75 -17.26
N LEU A 649 -19.29 0.65 -18.54
CA LEU A 649 -19.72 -0.40 -19.46
C LEU A 649 -19.41 -1.80 -18.93
N ALA A 650 -18.18 -2.05 -18.46
CA ALA A 650 -17.82 -3.33 -17.84
C ALA A 650 -18.71 -3.67 -16.62
N SER A 651 -18.98 -2.69 -15.75
CA SER A 651 -19.86 -2.87 -14.59
C SER A 651 -21.32 -3.15 -14.99
N ARG A 652 -21.84 -2.46 -16.02
CA ARG A 652 -23.21 -2.59 -16.55
C ARG A 652 -23.41 -3.95 -17.24
N VAL A 653 -22.42 -4.45 -17.97
CA VAL A 653 -22.42 -5.81 -18.57
C VAL A 653 -22.41 -6.89 -17.48
N SER A 654 -21.57 -6.72 -16.45
CA SER A 654 -21.54 -7.63 -15.29
C SER A 654 -22.88 -7.69 -14.54
N ARG A 655 -23.53 -6.53 -14.29
CA ARG A 655 -24.90 -6.46 -13.74
C ARG A 655 -25.90 -7.20 -14.64
N ARG A 656 -25.90 -6.97 -15.96
CA ARG A 656 -26.85 -7.60 -16.90
C ARG A 656 -26.75 -9.14 -16.98
N ARG A 657 -25.55 -9.72 -16.97
CA ARG A 657 -25.40 -11.19 -16.96
C ARG A 657 -26.02 -11.81 -15.68
N SER A 658 -25.96 -11.12 -14.54
CA SER A 658 -26.57 -11.61 -13.29
C SER A 658 -28.10 -11.61 -13.26
N THR A 659 -28.75 -10.76 -14.08
CA THR A 659 -30.21 -10.73 -14.23
C THR A 659 -30.72 -11.71 -15.29
N ALA A 660 -29.90 -12.04 -16.30
CA ALA A 660 -30.29 -12.93 -17.39
C ALA A 660 -30.40 -14.40 -16.97
N SER A 661 -29.51 -14.92 -16.11
CA SER A 661 -29.53 -16.32 -15.66
C SER A 661 -30.62 -16.64 -14.62
N ARG A 662 -31.77 -15.99 -14.72
CA ARG A 662 -32.92 -16.10 -13.79
C ARG A 662 -34.28 -16.12 -14.50
N ALA A 663 -34.27 -16.27 -15.83
CA ALA A 663 -35.45 -16.30 -16.68
C ALA A 663 -35.35 -17.40 -17.76
N ASP A 664 -35.00 -18.62 -17.32
CA ASP A 664 -35.27 -19.92 -17.96
C ASP A 664 -35.33 -20.98 -16.83
#